data_AF-A0A972XEZ6-F1
#
_entry.id   AF-A0A972XEZ6-F1
#
_cell.length_a   1.000
_cell.length_b   1.000
_cell.length_c   1.000
_cell.angle_alpha   90.00
_cell.angle_beta   90.00
_cell.angle_gamma   90.00
#
_symmetry.space_group_name_H-M   'P 1'
#
loop_
_entity.id
_entity.type
_entity.pdbx_description
1 polymer ?
#
loop_
_entity_poly.entity_id
_entity_poly.type
_entity_poly.pdbx_seq_one_letter_code
_entity_poly.pdbx_strand_id
1 'polypeptide(L)'
;MNAMQRSLVILGWLGPDRSLPERAALFAAAAAVGPSFEPGLQPRGTMDQAIATGLISATTLSAVTASQSIIESIGRKVARRGDDEPSAAAALIFALGTNAVAAAACEAIARALPPREDEHLRRGAIRVVAQRASRAALAGAAISAAIGSLDVIADRSPRLSWLRRVPIALPAGMAASALEIQRVHRKAQANGDTTIADVSTRNSSAIAVGVGAGVLGLQAGERLVARAVARGVARVAPRYDVVSNPIGHAISLAILGGGLLAAYEYVVRRVEQGGAAVEPAYESPPQSQFVSGSPASLVPFETLSREGRRFTNMVLTREEIAGVMGTPATCDPIRLFVGLDTAPEVEDRVDLIMDELVRTRAFEREVLVFASPTGSGYINYVFAEALEYMTLGDCAIATMQYSMLPSSMSLTRTGLAIEQNRALMHAITGYLRGMAPEDRPKFVLFGESLGALTMQDIWRHRSVEAMERDFVHSSIFLGTPSATEFAKAWRLDPGRIDPDGAMLEVDNFGEVLALEPAARAAARHYLISHYDDPIPKFGTNILLRRPWWLGPADERPARIPKSTTWRPGTTFVLTGVDLINAMDVVPGRFGRRGHDYREDIARFVSAAYDLPVTAEQMLRIERALRARELKWAQERVVSEQVARAKEALLREMKNWRVSSGSGGSAESLLVSLLGEEIMVESAPVKKAAAKKVPMKSNHRVLP
;
A
#
# COMPACT_ATOMS: atom_id res chain seq x y z
N MET A 1 18.10 -29.99 33.63
CA MET A 1 18.51 -28.57 33.79
C MET A 1 17.65 -27.94 34.86
N ASN A 2 18.20 -27.72 36.07
CA ASN A 2 17.44 -27.21 37.23
C ASN A 2 17.00 -25.76 37.02
N ALA A 3 15.97 -25.30 37.75
CA ALA A 3 15.44 -23.94 37.65
C ALA A 3 16.54 -22.86 37.75
N MET A 4 17.52 -23.06 38.64
CA MET A 4 18.68 -22.17 38.80
C MET A 4 19.60 -22.11 37.57
N GLN A 5 19.80 -23.24 36.87
CA GLN A 5 20.55 -23.27 35.60
C GLN A 5 19.77 -22.60 34.46
N ARG A 6 18.43 -22.75 34.42
CA ARG A 6 17.58 -22.01 33.47
C ARG A 6 17.64 -20.50 33.73
N SER A 7 17.59 -20.08 35.00
CA SER A 7 17.73 -18.67 35.40
C SER A 7 19.09 -18.09 35.01
N LEU A 8 20.18 -18.84 35.19
CA LEU A 8 21.54 -18.42 34.78
C LEU A 8 21.70 -18.34 33.26
N VAL A 9 21.09 -19.25 32.49
CA VAL A 9 21.08 -19.17 31.02
C VAL A 9 20.27 -17.97 30.53
N ILE A 10 19.10 -17.70 31.14
CA ILE A 10 18.27 -16.53 30.81
C ILE A 10 18.97 -15.23 31.22
N LEU A 11 19.63 -15.19 32.38
CA LEU A 11 20.45 -14.07 32.82
C LEU A 11 21.65 -13.86 31.90
N GLY A 12 22.34 -14.89 31.43
CA GLY A 12 23.41 -14.75 30.42
C GLY A 12 22.89 -14.27 29.06
N TRP A 13 21.68 -14.69 28.67
CA TRP A 13 20.99 -14.19 27.47
C TRP A 13 20.62 -12.71 27.57
N LEU A 14 20.34 -12.20 28.77
CA LEU A 14 20.03 -10.78 29.02
C LEU A 14 21.25 -9.96 29.50
N GLY A 15 22.35 -10.64 29.82
CA GLY A 15 23.29 -10.24 30.87
C GLY A 15 24.58 -9.51 30.49
N PRO A 16 25.62 -9.64 31.33
CA PRO A 16 26.88 -8.89 31.23
C PRO A 16 27.81 -9.40 30.13
N ASP A 17 27.62 -10.65 29.69
CA ASP A 17 28.48 -11.31 28.69
C ASP A 17 28.28 -10.76 27.27
N ARG A 18 27.37 -9.79 27.11
CA ARG A 18 27.07 -9.11 25.85
C ARG A 18 28.11 -8.02 25.56
N SER A 19 28.43 -7.78 24.30
CA SER A 19 29.30 -6.65 23.94
C SER A 19 28.60 -5.31 24.22
N LEU A 20 29.38 -4.23 24.33
CA LEU A 20 28.82 -2.89 24.45
C LEU A 20 27.87 -2.53 23.27
N PRO A 21 28.22 -2.81 22.00
CA PRO A 21 27.30 -2.65 20.87
C PRO A 21 25.99 -3.39 21.02
N GLU A 22 26.02 -4.65 21.48
CA GLU A 22 24.81 -5.47 21.65
C GLU A 22 23.89 -4.95 22.76
N ARG A 23 24.47 -4.42 23.85
CA ARG A 23 23.70 -3.78 24.93
C ARG A 23 23.12 -2.45 24.48
N ALA A 24 23.91 -1.66 23.75
CA ALA A 24 23.46 -0.41 23.17
C ALA A 24 22.29 -0.60 22.20
N ALA A 25 22.40 -1.60 21.34
CA ALA A 25 21.35 -1.97 20.41
C ALA A 25 20.08 -2.45 21.10
N LEU A 26 20.19 -3.30 22.14
CA LEU A 26 19.03 -3.76 22.92
C LEU A 26 18.25 -2.61 23.55
N PHE A 27 18.96 -1.70 24.23
CA PHE A 27 18.33 -0.53 24.84
C PHE A 27 17.64 0.32 23.78
N ALA A 28 18.34 0.63 22.68
CA ALA A 28 17.81 1.51 21.65
C ALA A 28 16.61 0.89 20.92
N ALA A 29 16.64 -0.41 20.65
CA ALA A 29 15.53 -1.15 20.08
C ALA A 29 14.31 -1.15 21.01
N ALA A 30 14.51 -1.41 22.31
CA ALA A 30 13.43 -1.35 23.29
C ALA A 30 12.90 0.07 23.49
N ALA A 31 13.75 1.09 23.51
CA ALA A 31 13.33 2.48 23.63
C ALA A 31 12.59 2.99 22.38
N ALA A 32 12.90 2.46 21.20
CA ALA A 32 12.23 2.82 19.93
C ALA A 32 10.79 2.32 19.84
N VAL A 33 10.38 1.40 20.73
CA VAL A 33 8.98 0.98 20.87
C VAL A 33 8.09 2.16 21.27
N GLY A 34 8.54 3.07 22.13
CA GLY A 34 7.69 4.17 22.59
C GLY A 34 7.23 5.11 21.46
N PRO A 35 8.18 5.63 20.66
CA PRO A 35 7.85 6.46 19.50
C PRO A 35 7.05 5.75 18.38
N SER A 36 6.99 4.41 18.34
CA SER A 36 6.19 3.73 17.30
C SER A 36 4.68 3.93 17.49
N PHE A 37 4.26 4.36 18.67
CA PHE A 37 2.86 4.63 18.98
C PHE A 37 2.41 6.03 18.55
N GLU A 38 3.26 6.86 17.93
CA GLU A 38 2.80 8.17 17.45
C GLU A 38 1.64 8.05 16.46
N PRO A 39 0.58 8.88 16.59
CA PRO A 39 -0.56 8.85 15.67
C PRO A 39 -0.15 8.89 14.19
N GLY A 40 -0.72 7.99 13.41
CA GLY A 40 -0.55 7.93 11.95
C GLY A 40 -1.63 8.72 11.22
N LEU A 41 -1.57 8.69 9.89
CA LEU A 41 -2.63 9.21 9.03
C LEU A 41 -3.90 8.35 9.11
N GLN A 42 -3.75 7.06 9.39
CA GLN A 42 -4.86 6.12 9.49
C GLN A 42 -4.94 5.46 10.87
N PRO A 43 -6.14 5.06 11.34
CA PRO A 43 -6.29 4.21 12.51
C PRO A 43 -5.51 2.89 12.36
N ARG A 44 -4.90 2.42 13.44
CA ARG A 44 -4.16 1.15 13.45
C ARG A 44 -4.75 0.17 14.44
N GLY A 45 -5.03 -1.04 13.96
CA GLY A 45 -5.39 -2.15 14.82
C GLY A 45 -4.22 -2.60 15.70
N THR A 46 -4.51 -3.43 16.70
CA THR A 46 -3.48 -3.97 17.61
C THR A 46 -2.42 -4.79 16.85
N MET A 47 -2.81 -5.54 15.81
CA MET A 47 -1.89 -6.33 15.00
C MET A 47 -0.97 -5.44 14.15
N ASP A 48 -1.53 -4.47 13.43
CA ASP A 48 -0.76 -3.55 12.57
C ASP A 48 0.25 -2.76 13.40
N GLN A 49 -0.16 -2.30 14.58
CA GLN A 49 0.72 -1.62 15.52
C GLN A 49 1.86 -2.54 16.00
N ALA A 50 1.58 -3.81 16.27
CA ALA A 50 2.60 -4.78 16.67
C ALA A 50 3.61 -5.03 15.52
N ILE A 51 3.15 -5.15 14.28
CA ILE A 51 3.99 -5.30 13.09
C ILE A 51 4.88 -4.06 12.91
N ALA A 52 4.29 -2.86 12.94
CA ALA A 52 5.01 -1.60 12.81
C ALA A 52 6.10 -1.46 13.88
N THR A 53 5.73 -1.73 15.13
CA THR A 53 6.63 -1.65 16.30
C THR A 53 7.76 -2.66 16.20
N GLY A 54 7.47 -3.89 15.76
CA GLY A 54 8.47 -4.92 15.51
C GLY A 54 9.49 -4.51 14.44
N LEU A 55 9.01 -3.98 13.30
CA LEU A 55 9.88 -3.53 12.21
C LEU A 55 10.76 -2.33 12.63
N ILE A 56 10.19 -1.35 13.34
CA ILE A 56 10.93 -0.20 13.87
C ILE A 56 12.00 -0.65 14.87
N SER A 57 11.68 -1.59 15.75
CA SER A 57 12.61 -2.10 16.76
C SER A 57 13.73 -2.91 16.12
N ALA A 58 13.42 -3.78 15.15
CA ALA A 58 14.41 -4.61 14.45
C ALA A 58 15.37 -3.78 13.59
N THR A 59 14.86 -2.77 12.86
CA THR A 59 15.69 -1.86 12.07
C THR A 59 16.57 -0.98 12.96
N THR A 60 16.04 -0.54 14.11
CA THR A 60 16.81 0.23 15.10
C THR A 60 17.91 -0.62 15.74
N LEU A 61 17.60 -1.86 16.13
CA LEU A 61 18.57 -2.84 16.62
C LEU A 61 19.74 -2.96 15.65
N SER A 62 19.44 -3.25 14.39
CA SER A 62 20.45 -3.45 13.34
C SER A 62 21.32 -2.21 13.11
N ALA A 63 20.69 -1.03 13.01
CA ALA A 63 21.39 0.23 12.78
C ALA A 63 22.33 0.61 13.94
N VAL A 64 21.89 0.41 15.19
CA VAL A 64 22.69 0.71 16.37
C VAL A 64 23.82 -0.30 16.56
N THR A 65 23.57 -1.60 16.35
CA THR A 65 24.61 -2.64 16.36
C THR A 65 25.73 -2.28 15.38
N ALA A 66 25.38 -1.95 14.13
CA ALA A 66 26.36 -1.59 13.10
C ALA A 66 27.15 -0.33 13.48
N SER A 67 26.46 0.73 13.92
CA SER A 67 27.10 2.01 14.29
C SER A 67 28.06 1.83 15.47
N GLN A 68 27.62 1.15 16.52
CA GLN A 68 28.44 0.93 17.72
C GLN A 68 29.62 0.00 17.44
N SER A 69 29.47 -1.00 16.58
CA SER A 69 30.57 -1.87 16.17
C SER A 69 31.68 -1.08 15.44
N ILE A 70 31.30 -0.11 14.60
CA ILE A 70 32.25 0.78 13.92
C ILE A 70 32.95 1.70 14.93
N ILE A 71 32.19 2.33 15.83
CA ILE A 71 32.72 3.23 16.88
C ILE A 71 33.74 2.46 17.75
N GLU A 72 33.41 1.25 18.18
CA GLU A 72 34.27 0.42 19.00
C GLU A 72 35.54 -0.03 18.25
N SER A 73 35.42 -0.41 16.97
CA SER A 73 36.55 -0.80 16.13
C SER A 73 37.55 0.34 15.93
N ILE A 74 37.05 1.56 15.68
CA ILE A 74 37.88 2.77 15.56
C ILE A 74 38.54 3.08 16.91
N GLY A 75 37.77 3.04 18.00
CA GLY A 75 38.28 3.26 19.35
C GLY A 75 39.44 2.31 19.69
N ARG A 76 39.27 1.00 19.46
CA ARG A 76 40.33 0.01 19.74
C ARG A 76 41.60 0.22 18.92
N LYS A 77 41.50 0.73 17.69
CA LYS A 77 42.68 1.11 16.88
C LYS A 77 43.43 2.29 17.47
N VAL A 78 42.71 3.28 18.02
CA VAL A 78 43.30 4.47 18.63
C VAL A 78 43.91 4.17 20.01
N ALA A 79 43.31 3.26 20.77
CA ALA A 79 43.73 2.90 22.14
C ALA A 79 44.91 1.92 22.23
N ARG A 80 45.33 1.29 21.12
CA ARG A 80 46.38 0.25 21.08
C ARG A 80 47.81 0.82 21.28
N ARG A 81 48.05 1.44 22.43
CA ARG A 81 49.36 2.03 22.80
C ARG A 81 49.90 1.58 24.18
N GLY A 82 49.35 0.54 24.81
CA GLY A 82 49.90 -0.06 26.04
C GLY A 82 49.34 -1.46 26.32
N ASP A 83 50.12 -2.31 26.99
CA ASP A 83 49.87 -3.75 27.22
C ASP A 83 49.10 -4.08 28.52
N ASP A 84 48.67 -3.07 29.29
CA ASP A 84 47.94 -3.28 30.56
C ASP A 84 46.41 -3.34 30.37
N GLU A 85 45.73 -4.23 31.10
CA GLU A 85 44.26 -4.22 31.16
C GLU A 85 43.76 -2.92 31.81
N PRO A 86 42.93 -2.11 31.12
CA PRO A 86 42.47 -0.83 31.64
C PRO A 86 41.53 -1.03 32.84
N SER A 87 41.70 -0.21 33.88
CA SER A 87 40.74 -0.16 35.01
C SER A 87 39.32 0.15 34.53
N ALA A 88 38.28 -0.24 35.27
CA ALA A 88 36.88 0.03 34.89
C ALA A 88 36.60 1.53 34.69
N ALA A 89 37.28 2.39 35.47
CA ALA A 89 37.21 3.84 35.30
C ALA A 89 37.83 4.31 33.97
N ALA A 90 39.00 3.77 33.59
CA ALA A 90 39.63 4.08 32.31
C ALA A 90 38.81 3.58 31.12
N ALA A 91 38.24 2.38 31.21
CA ALA A 91 37.33 1.82 30.20
C ALA A 91 36.05 2.66 30.04
N LEU A 92 35.47 3.12 31.15
CA LEU A 92 34.31 4.01 31.14
C LEU A 92 34.63 5.35 30.47
N ILE A 93 35.72 6.02 30.88
CA ILE A 93 36.14 7.31 30.31
C ILE A 93 36.39 7.16 28.80
N PHE A 94 37.05 6.08 28.40
CA PHE A 94 37.32 5.79 27.00
C PHE A 94 36.03 5.58 26.18
N ALA A 95 35.09 4.80 26.70
CA ALA A 95 33.80 4.56 26.05
C ALA A 95 32.97 5.86 25.93
N LEU A 96 32.92 6.68 26.98
CA LEU A 96 32.26 7.98 26.96
C LEU A 96 32.91 8.94 25.97
N GLY A 97 34.24 9.05 25.98
CA GLY A 97 34.99 9.92 25.08
C GLY A 97 34.80 9.54 23.61
N THR A 98 34.92 8.25 23.29
CA THR A 98 34.78 7.77 21.90
C THR A 98 33.36 8.00 21.38
N ASN A 99 32.33 7.73 22.19
CA ASN A 99 30.94 8.00 21.81
C ASN A 99 30.64 9.50 21.70
N ALA A 100 31.17 10.34 22.60
CA ALA A 100 30.98 11.79 22.54
C ALA A 100 31.60 12.40 21.27
N VAL A 101 32.84 11.99 20.93
CA VAL A 101 33.51 12.42 19.70
C VAL A 101 32.75 11.93 18.46
N ALA A 102 32.34 10.67 18.44
CA ALA A 102 31.55 10.12 17.33
C ALA A 102 30.20 10.86 17.16
N ALA A 103 29.51 11.16 18.26
CA ALA A 103 28.27 11.92 18.26
C ALA A 103 28.47 13.32 17.70
N ALA A 104 29.47 14.06 18.19
CA ALA A 104 29.77 15.40 17.74
C ALA A 104 30.18 15.44 16.25
N ALA A 105 31.03 14.51 15.80
CA ALA A 105 31.46 14.44 14.40
C ALA A 105 30.29 14.12 13.46
N CYS A 106 29.45 13.14 13.81
CA CYS A 106 28.28 12.78 13.01
C CYS A 106 27.23 13.89 13.00
N GLU A 107 27.00 14.57 14.13
CA GLU A 107 26.12 15.73 14.20
C GLU A 107 26.65 16.90 13.34
N ALA A 108 27.96 17.14 13.32
CA ALA A 108 28.58 18.15 12.47
C ALA A 108 28.37 17.83 10.98
N ILE A 109 28.56 16.57 10.56
CA ILE A 109 28.27 16.12 9.19
C ILE A 109 26.80 16.35 8.83
N ALA A 110 25.89 15.98 9.74
CA ALA A 110 24.46 16.15 9.52
C ALA A 110 24.06 17.62 9.35
N ARG A 111 24.62 18.52 10.16
CA ARG A 111 24.37 19.97 10.10
C ARG A 111 24.98 20.64 8.87
N ALA A 112 26.11 20.14 8.39
CA ALA A 112 26.74 20.63 7.16
C ALA A 112 25.92 20.31 5.89
N LEU A 113 24.95 19.39 5.98
CA LEU A 113 24.14 18.92 4.85
C LEU A 113 22.64 19.25 5.04
N PRO A 114 22.22 20.52 5.19
CA PRO A 114 20.82 20.87 5.45
C PRO A 114 19.87 20.31 4.36
N PRO A 115 18.66 19.85 4.72
CA PRO A 115 17.73 19.27 3.75
C PRO A 115 17.37 20.26 2.65
N ARG A 116 17.20 19.77 1.42
CA ARG A 116 16.70 20.55 0.27
C ARG A 116 15.57 19.78 -0.41
N GLU A 117 14.76 20.51 -1.18
CA GLU A 117 13.58 19.94 -1.84
C GLU A 117 13.95 18.97 -2.95
N ASP A 118 14.98 19.32 -3.69
CA ASP A 118 15.54 18.69 -4.88
C ASP A 118 16.79 17.85 -4.60
N GLU A 119 17.08 17.52 -3.33
CA GLU A 119 18.34 16.84 -3.00
C GLU A 119 18.42 15.41 -3.55
N HIS A 120 19.58 15.05 -4.11
CA HIS A 120 19.86 13.67 -4.49
C HIS A 120 19.81 12.73 -3.28
N LEU A 121 19.27 11.52 -3.50
CA LEU A 121 19.12 10.45 -2.52
C LEU A 121 20.40 10.21 -1.69
N ARG A 122 21.57 10.20 -2.33
CA ARG A 122 22.87 9.97 -1.67
C ARG A 122 23.17 11.05 -0.62
N ARG A 123 22.92 12.31 -0.92
CA ARG A 123 23.19 13.43 -0.02
C ARG A 123 22.29 13.36 1.22
N GLY A 124 20.98 13.17 1.00
CA GLY A 124 20.02 12.99 2.08
C GLY A 124 20.34 11.77 2.94
N ALA A 125 20.74 10.67 2.31
CA ALA A 125 21.13 9.44 3.01
C ALA A 125 22.35 9.65 3.92
N ILE A 126 23.39 10.36 3.46
CA ILE A 126 24.56 10.69 4.30
C ILE A 126 24.12 11.45 5.55
N ARG A 127 23.27 12.48 5.40
CA ARG A 127 22.75 13.23 6.54
C ARG A 127 21.99 12.33 7.52
N VAL A 128 21.08 11.50 7.03
CA VAL A 128 20.27 10.63 7.90
C VAL A 128 21.13 9.58 8.60
N VAL A 129 22.06 8.96 7.89
CA VAL A 129 23.02 8.00 8.47
C VAL A 129 23.84 8.70 9.55
N ALA A 130 24.32 9.92 9.31
CA ALA A 130 25.06 10.69 10.31
C ALA A 130 24.17 11.04 11.54
N GLN A 131 22.93 11.48 11.35
CA GLN A 131 21.99 11.73 12.46
C GLN A 131 21.70 10.45 13.27
N ARG A 132 21.53 9.32 12.58
CA ARG A 132 21.30 8.00 13.21
C ARG A 132 22.54 7.54 13.99
N ALA A 133 23.73 7.66 13.40
CA ALA A 133 24.99 7.33 14.05
C ALA A 133 25.25 8.22 15.28
N SER A 134 24.95 9.52 15.19
CA SER A 134 25.03 10.45 16.33
C SER A 134 24.12 10.01 17.48
N ARG A 135 22.85 9.71 17.21
CA ARG A 135 21.91 9.19 18.21
C ARG A 135 22.34 7.83 18.78
N ALA A 136 22.86 6.94 17.94
CA ALA A 136 23.40 5.66 18.37
C ALA A 136 24.61 5.84 19.30
N ALA A 137 25.49 6.80 19.01
CA ALA A 137 26.63 7.16 19.84
C ALA A 137 26.18 7.74 21.20
N LEU A 138 25.20 8.65 21.22
CA LEU A 138 24.63 9.17 22.46
C LEU A 138 23.96 8.07 23.31
N ALA A 139 23.23 7.16 22.70
CA ALA A 139 22.66 5.99 23.39
C ALA A 139 23.77 5.08 23.96
N GLY A 140 24.83 4.84 23.17
CA GLY A 140 26.02 4.11 23.60
C GLY A 140 26.71 4.77 24.79
N ALA A 141 26.85 6.09 24.79
CA ALA A 141 27.40 6.86 25.91
C ALA A 141 26.53 6.74 27.16
N ALA A 142 25.22 6.90 27.05
CA ALA A 142 24.28 6.81 28.18
C ALA A 142 24.32 5.43 28.85
N ILE A 143 24.37 4.38 28.04
CA ILE A 143 24.44 2.99 28.54
C ILE A 143 25.82 2.69 29.11
N SER A 144 26.89 3.18 28.47
CA SER A 144 28.24 3.08 29.01
C SER A 144 28.33 3.76 30.36
N ALA A 145 27.74 4.95 30.53
CA ALA A 145 27.65 5.64 31.81
C ALA A 145 26.92 4.80 32.86
N ALA A 146 25.76 4.25 32.52
CA ALA A 146 24.96 3.44 33.45
C ALA A 146 25.69 2.16 33.89
N ILE A 147 26.25 1.41 32.92
CA ILE A 147 26.95 0.14 33.18
C ILE A 147 28.30 0.40 33.85
N GLY A 148 29.13 1.27 33.27
CA GLY A 148 30.47 1.52 33.78
C GLY A 148 30.48 2.17 35.16
N SER A 149 29.46 2.96 35.52
CA SER A 149 29.33 3.47 36.90
C SER A 149 29.13 2.32 37.90
N LEU A 150 28.35 1.30 37.52
CA LEU A 150 28.16 0.11 38.37
C LEU A 150 29.43 -0.73 38.44
N ASP A 151 30.18 -0.84 37.35
CA ASP A 151 31.47 -1.54 37.35
C ASP A 151 32.49 -0.85 38.25
N VAL A 152 32.54 0.48 38.26
CA VAL A 152 33.37 1.30 39.15
C VAL A 152 32.94 1.16 40.61
N ILE A 153 31.63 1.14 40.90
CA ILE A 153 31.11 0.89 42.26
C ILE A 153 31.48 -0.53 42.72
N ALA A 154 31.35 -1.52 41.84
CA ALA A 154 31.70 -2.91 42.12
C ALA A 154 33.20 -3.09 42.38
N ASP A 155 34.08 -2.39 41.66
CA ASP A 155 35.54 -2.39 41.92
C ASP A 155 35.89 -1.79 43.27
N ARG A 156 35.20 -0.71 43.68
CA ARG A 156 35.43 -0.07 44.98
C ARG A 156 34.84 -0.84 46.15
N SER A 157 33.96 -1.82 45.90
CA SER A 157 33.23 -2.53 46.94
C SER A 157 32.94 -3.98 46.53
N PRO A 158 33.79 -4.94 46.93
CA PRO A 158 33.65 -6.36 46.55
C PRO A 158 32.29 -6.98 46.92
N ARG A 159 31.64 -6.49 47.98
CA ARG A 159 30.27 -6.90 48.40
C ARG A 159 29.20 -6.54 47.37
N LEU A 160 29.47 -5.59 46.48
CA LEU A 160 28.58 -5.12 45.41
C LEU A 160 28.95 -5.67 44.03
N SER A 161 29.86 -6.64 43.96
CA SER A 161 30.27 -7.31 42.70
C SER A 161 29.11 -7.96 41.93
N TRP A 162 28.01 -8.29 42.62
CA TRP A 162 26.79 -8.78 42.00
C TRP A 162 26.14 -7.77 41.04
N LEU A 163 26.39 -6.46 41.22
CA LEU A 163 25.87 -5.40 40.34
C LEU A 163 26.34 -5.55 38.89
N ARG A 164 27.53 -6.13 38.68
CA ARG A 164 28.03 -6.46 37.33
C ARG A 164 27.15 -7.42 36.57
N ARG A 165 26.30 -8.19 37.27
CA ARG A 165 25.43 -9.21 36.69
C ARG A 165 24.05 -8.69 36.27
N VAL A 166 23.75 -7.41 36.52
CA VAL A 166 22.41 -6.85 36.30
C VAL A 166 22.23 -6.45 34.82
N PRO A 167 21.24 -7.02 34.11
CA PRO A 167 21.00 -6.74 32.69
C PRO A 167 20.23 -5.43 32.51
N ILE A 168 20.87 -4.27 32.66
CA ILE A 168 20.16 -2.96 32.74
C ILE A 168 19.67 -2.44 31.39
N ALA A 169 20.34 -2.77 30.30
CA ALA A 169 20.06 -2.18 28.99
C ALA A 169 18.61 -2.38 28.52
N LEU A 170 18.10 -3.62 28.61
CA LEU A 170 16.74 -3.93 28.17
C LEU A 170 15.66 -3.32 29.10
N PRO A 171 15.70 -3.52 30.44
CA PRO A 171 14.75 -2.89 31.36
C PRO A 171 14.75 -1.37 31.29
N ALA A 172 15.92 -0.73 31.14
CA ALA A 172 16.01 0.73 30.98
C ALA A 172 15.35 1.19 29.67
N GLY A 173 15.56 0.46 28.56
CA GLY A 173 14.89 0.73 27.29
C GLY A 173 13.37 0.54 27.37
N MET A 174 12.91 -0.51 28.05
CA MET A 174 11.48 -0.77 28.29
C MET A 174 10.85 0.33 29.16
N ALA A 175 11.54 0.79 30.21
CA ALA A 175 11.08 1.90 31.04
C ALA A 175 10.99 3.22 30.25
N ALA A 176 12.01 3.52 29.44
CA ALA A 176 11.99 4.67 28.54
C ALA A 176 10.82 4.60 27.54
N SER A 177 10.57 3.42 26.98
CA SER A 177 9.41 3.17 26.11
C SER A 177 8.09 3.37 26.84
N ALA A 178 7.92 2.83 28.04
CA ALA A 178 6.68 2.98 28.81
C ALA A 178 6.35 4.46 29.09
N LEU A 179 7.36 5.25 29.48
CA LEU A 179 7.21 6.69 29.67
C LEU A 179 6.84 7.41 28.37
N GLU A 180 7.47 7.05 27.26
CA GLU A 180 7.18 7.67 25.97
C GLU A 180 5.78 7.27 25.44
N ILE A 181 5.35 6.01 25.63
CA ILE A 181 3.97 5.57 25.33
C ILE A 181 2.97 6.44 26.07
N GLN A 182 3.17 6.65 27.38
CA GLN A 182 2.29 7.48 28.19
C GLN A 182 2.27 8.94 27.69
N ARG A 183 3.44 9.49 27.33
CA ARG A 183 3.55 10.85 26.77
C ARG A 183 2.82 10.97 25.44
N VAL A 184 3.01 10.01 24.53
CA VAL A 184 2.37 9.99 23.21
C VAL A 184 0.85 9.93 23.34
N HIS A 185 0.31 9.03 24.18
CA HIS A 185 -1.13 8.93 24.39
C HIS A 185 -1.70 10.22 24.99
N ARG A 186 -1.02 10.80 25.99
CA ARG A 186 -1.45 12.06 26.59
C ARG A 186 -1.44 13.22 25.58
N LYS A 187 -0.40 13.28 24.74
CA LYS A 187 -0.27 14.32 23.70
C LYS A 187 -1.33 14.13 22.61
N ALA A 188 -1.60 12.91 22.18
CA ALA A 188 -2.64 12.59 21.22
C ALA A 188 -4.02 13.00 21.74
N GLN A 189 -4.35 12.63 22.98
CA GLN A 189 -5.59 13.03 23.64
C GLN A 189 -5.73 14.56 23.75
N ALA A 190 -4.66 15.26 24.16
CA ALA A 190 -4.68 16.72 24.28
C ALA A 190 -4.88 17.44 22.93
N ASN A 191 -4.46 16.82 21.83
CA ASN A 191 -4.60 17.37 20.48
C ASN A 191 -5.84 16.86 19.72
N GLY A 192 -6.61 15.92 20.31
CA GLY A 192 -7.73 15.28 19.63
C GLY A 192 -7.33 14.32 18.50
N ASP A 193 -6.10 13.80 18.51
CA ASP A 193 -5.64 12.84 17.50
C ASP A 193 -6.22 11.45 17.81
N THR A 194 -7.09 10.95 16.92
CA THR A 194 -7.88 9.73 17.16
C THR A 194 -7.30 8.47 16.55
N THR A 195 -6.28 8.55 15.69
CA THR A 195 -5.74 7.38 14.95
C THR A 195 -5.00 6.37 15.83
N ILE A 196 -4.70 6.72 17.08
CA ILE A 196 -4.13 5.82 18.08
C ILE A 196 -5.16 5.32 19.12
N ALA A 197 -6.41 5.79 19.05
CA ALA A 197 -7.42 5.52 20.09
C ALA A 197 -7.75 4.03 20.22
N ASP A 198 -7.62 3.25 19.13
CA ASP A 198 -7.91 1.82 19.11
C ASP A 198 -6.81 0.96 19.78
N VAL A 199 -5.66 1.56 20.08
CA VAL A 199 -4.57 0.90 20.79
C VAL A 199 -4.49 1.46 22.21
N SER A 200 -5.16 0.80 23.16
CA SER A 200 -5.11 1.24 24.57
C SER A 200 -3.68 1.24 25.14
N THR A 201 -3.46 2.00 26.20
CA THR A 201 -2.19 2.00 26.96
C THR A 201 -1.83 0.59 27.47
N ARG A 202 -2.83 -0.21 27.82
CA ARG A 202 -2.67 -1.63 28.19
C ARG A 202 -2.16 -2.46 27.02
N ASN A 203 -2.79 -2.35 25.86
CA ASN A 203 -2.37 -3.08 24.65
C ASN A 203 -0.97 -2.64 24.21
N SER A 204 -0.68 -1.34 24.30
CA SER A 204 0.66 -0.78 24.02
C SER A 204 1.73 -1.41 24.92
N SER A 205 1.41 -1.60 26.21
CA SER A 205 2.32 -2.26 27.15
C SER A 205 2.53 -3.74 26.82
N ALA A 206 1.47 -4.45 26.44
CA ALA A 206 1.56 -5.85 26.01
C ALA A 206 2.39 -6.01 24.71
N ILE A 207 2.17 -5.14 23.73
CA ILE A 207 2.98 -5.08 22.49
C ILE A 207 4.45 -4.82 22.84
N ALA A 208 4.74 -3.87 23.74
CA ALA A 208 6.10 -3.57 24.15
C ALA A 208 6.82 -4.78 24.77
N VAL A 209 6.13 -5.55 25.61
CA VAL A 209 6.67 -6.80 26.17
C VAL A 209 6.89 -7.85 25.07
N GLY A 210 5.90 -8.04 24.18
CA GLY A 210 5.99 -8.99 23.07
C GLY A 210 7.12 -8.68 22.08
N VAL A 211 7.26 -7.41 21.70
CA VAL A 211 8.34 -6.94 20.82
C VAL A 211 9.69 -7.04 21.52
N GLY A 212 9.77 -6.74 22.83
CA GLY A 212 10.98 -6.97 23.62
C GLY A 212 11.44 -8.42 23.58
N ALA A 213 10.51 -9.37 23.75
CA ALA A 213 10.80 -10.80 23.60
C ALA A 213 11.21 -11.17 22.16
N GLY A 214 10.57 -10.58 21.14
CA GLY A 214 10.91 -10.77 19.74
C GLY A 214 12.31 -10.26 19.39
N VAL A 215 12.71 -9.09 19.90
CA VAL A 215 14.06 -8.52 19.74
C VAL A 215 15.12 -9.44 20.34
N LEU A 216 14.85 -10.03 21.51
CA LEU A 216 15.73 -11.04 22.10
C LEU A 216 15.87 -12.27 21.22
N GLY A 217 14.76 -12.74 20.63
CA GLY A 217 14.76 -13.84 19.67
C GLY A 217 15.58 -13.54 18.42
N LEU A 218 15.40 -12.36 17.82
CA LEU A 218 16.16 -11.91 16.64
C LEU A 218 17.66 -11.87 16.91
N GLN A 219 18.07 -11.30 18.04
CA GLN A 219 19.48 -11.18 18.38
C GLN A 219 20.11 -12.53 18.75
N ALA A 220 19.33 -13.44 19.34
CA ALA A 220 19.78 -14.80 19.54
C ALA A 220 20.01 -15.53 18.20
N GLY A 221 19.09 -15.34 17.24
CA GLY A 221 19.25 -15.83 15.87
C GLY A 221 20.49 -15.25 15.19
N GLU A 222 20.69 -13.94 15.25
CA GLU A 222 21.88 -13.26 14.70
C GLU A 222 23.16 -13.86 15.28
N ARG A 223 23.24 -14.05 16.61
CA ARG A 223 24.42 -14.66 17.26
C ARG A 223 24.69 -16.08 16.79
N LEU A 224 23.66 -16.88 16.56
CA LEU A 224 23.82 -18.23 16.05
C LEU A 224 24.44 -18.20 14.64
N VAL A 225 23.96 -17.31 13.78
CA VAL A 225 24.49 -17.10 12.43
C VAL A 225 25.91 -16.55 12.48
N ALA A 226 26.15 -15.47 13.22
CA ALA A 226 27.47 -14.85 13.35
C ALA A 226 28.51 -15.84 13.89
N ARG A 227 28.17 -16.65 14.90
CA ARG A 227 29.07 -17.70 15.41
C ARG A 227 29.30 -18.83 14.42
N ALA A 228 28.31 -19.17 13.58
CA ALA A 228 28.48 -20.17 12.54
C ALA A 228 29.42 -19.65 11.43
N VAL A 229 29.23 -18.40 11.00
CA VAL A 229 30.08 -17.72 10.02
C VAL A 229 31.50 -17.56 10.57
N ALA A 230 31.67 -17.06 11.79
CA ALA A 230 32.98 -16.90 12.42
C ALA A 230 33.72 -18.24 12.55
N ARG A 231 33.03 -19.33 12.92
CA ARG A 231 33.61 -20.68 12.93
C ARG A 231 34.00 -21.16 11.53
N GLY A 232 33.21 -20.82 10.50
CA GLY A 232 33.53 -21.11 9.11
C GLY A 232 34.78 -20.36 8.63
N VAL A 233 34.85 -19.05 8.90
CA VAL A 233 35.98 -18.18 8.53
C VAL A 233 37.24 -18.58 9.28
N ALA A 234 37.16 -18.90 10.58
CA ALA A 234 38.30 -19.33 11.39
C ALA A 234 38.93 -20.65 10.90
N ARG A 235 38.15 -21.53 10.25
CA ARG A 235 38.69 -22.75 9.61
C ARG A 235 39.52 -22.45 8.37
N VAL A 236 39.25 -21.35 7.68
CA VAL A 236 39.89 -21.00 6.39
C VAL A 236 41.00 -19.96 6.57
N ALA A 237 40.88 -19.05 7.55
CA ALA A 237 41.85 -17.98 7.79
C ALA A 237 42.11 -17.75 9.31
N PRO A 238 42.88 -18.62 9.98
CA PRO A 238 43.06 -18.60 11.45
C PRO A 238 43.79 -17.38 12.03
N ARG A 239 44.52 -16.61 11.20
CA ARG A 239 45.37 -15.48 11.62
C ARG A 239 44.70 -14.09 11.55
N TYR A 240 43.41 -14.01 11.17
CA TYR A 240 42.70 -12.75 10.90
C TYR A 240 41.57 -12.42 11.88
N ASP A 241 41.75 -12.76 13.17
CA ASP A 241 40.70 -12.64 14.20
C ASP A 241 40.22 -11.19 14.47
N VAL A 242 41.04 -10.20 14.11
CA VAL A 242 40.71 -8.76 14.24
C VAL A 242 39.74 -8.29 13.14
N VAL A 243 39.65 -9.01 12.02
CA VAL A 243 38.81 -8.64 10.85
C VAL A 243 37.64 -9.60 10.66
N SER A 244 37.73 -10.83 11.20
CA SER A 244 36.72 -11.88 11.10
C SER A 244 35.36 -11.47 11.71
N ASN A 245 35.37 -10.77 12.85
CA ASN A 245 34.18 -10.37 13.57
C ASN A 245 33.32 -9.31 12.84
N PRO A 246 33.89 -8.17 12.36
CA PRO A 246 33.13 -7.22 11.54
C PRO A 246 32.71 -7.79 10.18
N ILE A 247 33.52 -8.65 9.54
CA ILE A 247 33.12 -9.34 8.30
C ILE A 247 31.96 -10.31 8.58
N GLY A 248 32.00 -11.04 9.69
CA GLY A 248 30.93 -11.95 10.10
C GLY A 248 29.60 -11.23 10.34
N HIS A 249 29.61 -10.08 11.01
CA HIS A 249 28.43 -9.24 11.17
C HIS A 249 27.93 -8.65 9.85
N ALA A 250 28.84 -8.20 8.96
CA ALA A 250 28.47 -7.69 7.65
C ALA A 250 27.82 -8.78 6.76
N ILE A 251 28.38 -9.99 6.75
CA ILE A 251 27.83 -11.15 6.03
C ILE A 251 26.49 -11.57 6.64
N SER A 252 26.38 -11.62 7.97
CA SER A 252 25.11 -11.93 8.66
C SER A 252 24.02 -10.91 8.32
N LEU A 253 24.36 -9.62 8.28
CA LEU A 253 23.43 -8.56 7.89
C LEU A 253 23.03 -8.68 6.41
N ALA A 254 23.96 -9.03 5.53
CA ALA A 254 23.69 -9.28 4.11
C ALA A 254 22.79 -10.51 3.90
N ILE A 255 23.01 -11.62 4.63
CA ILE A 255 22.17 -12.82 4.57
C ILE A 255 20.76 -12.52 5.11
N LEU A 256 20.65 -11.80 6.23
CA LEU A 256 19.37 -11.38 6.78
C LEU A 256 18.62 -10.44 5.81
N GLY A 257 19.34 -9.48 5.20
CA GLY A 257 18.79 -8.59 4.18
C GLY A 257 18.31 -9.35 2.94
N GLY A 258 19.12 -10.29 2.43
CA GLY A 258 18.76 -11.14 1.29
C GLY A 258 17.57 -12.07 1.60
N GLY A 259 17.51 -12.63 2.81
CA GLY A 259 16.39 -13.45 3.26
C GLY A 259 15.08 -12.66 3.37
N LEU A 260 15.14 -11.41 3.84
CA LEU A 260 13.98 -10.51 3.88
C LEU A 260 13.50 -10.15 2.46
N LEU A 261 14.41 -9.88 1.52
CA LEU A 261 14.08 -9.63 0.12
C LEU A 261 13.44 -10.86 -0.54
N ALA A 262 14.00 -12.05 -0.34
CA ALA A 262 13.45 -13.29 -0.88
C ALA A 262 12.06 -13.62 -0.29
N ALA A 263 11.85 -13.37 1.01
CA ALA A 263 10.55 -13.52 1.64
C ALA A 263 9.52 -12.53 1.08
N TYR A 264 9.93 -11.28 0.83
CA TYR A 264 9.10 -10.28 0.17
C TYR A 264 8.71 -10.73 -1.26
N GLU A 265 9.66 -11.15 -2.08
CA GLU A 265 9.38 -11.67 -3.43
C GLU A 265 8.44 -12.88 -3.43
N TYR A 266 8.63 -13.80 -2.47
CA TYR A 266 7.74 -14.96 -2.32
C TYR A 266 6.30 -14.54 -1.99
N VAL A 267 6.12 -13.58 -1.07
CA VAL A 267 4.80 -13.03 -0.73
C VAL A 267 4.16 -12.34 -1.94
N VAL A 268 4.94 -11.53 -2.68
CA VAL A 268 4.47 -10.86 -3.90
C VAL A 268 3.94 -11.87 -4.91
N ARG A 269 4.70 -12.92 -5.24
CA ARG A 269 4.26 -13.98 -6.17
C ARG A 269 3.02 -14.73 -5.68
N ARG A 270 2.93 -15.01 -4.38
CA ARG A 270 1.75 -15.65 -3.77
C ARG A 270 0.49 -14.79 -3.92
N VAL A 271 0.64 -13.47 -3.79
CA VAL A 271 -0.46 -12.50 -3.91
C VAL A 271 -0.89 -12.33 -5.37
N GLU A 272 0.04 -12.30 -6.34
CA GLU A 272 -0.30 -12.33 -7.78
C GLU A 272 -1.21 -13.52 -8.12
N GLN A 273 -0.82 -14.71 -7.64
CA GLN A 273 -1.60 -15.93 -7.87
C GLN A 273 -2.99 -15.88 -7.22
N GLY A 274 -3.11 -15.25 -6.05
CA GLY A 274 -4.41 -15.05 -5.39
C GLY A 274 -5.27 -13.96 -6.05
N GLY A 275 -4.65 -12.94 -6.64
CA GLY A 275 -5.34 -11.88 -7.38
C GLY A 275 -5.96 -12.34 -8.70
N ALA A 276 -5.39 -13.39 -9.30
CA ALA A 276 -5.88 -14.01 -10.53
C ALA A 276 -7.08 -14.96 -10.33
N ALA A 277 -7.45 -15.27 -9.08
CA ALA A 277 -8.58 -16.14 -8.81
C ALA A 277 -9.89 -15.52 -9.31
N VAL A 278 -10.58 -16.22 -10.21
CA VAL A 278 -11.90 -15.82 -10.72
C VAL A 278 -12.91 -15.93 -9.59
N GLU A 279 -13.76 -14.92 -9.46
CA GLU A 279 -14.83 -14.91 -8.48
C GLU A 279 -16.09 -15.57 -9.06
N PRO A 280 -16.74 -16.49 -8.32
CA PRO A 280 -17.93 -17.18 -8.78
C PRO A 280 -19.06 -16.25 -9.26
N ALA A 281 -19.23 -15.09 -8.61
CA ALA A 281 -20.19 -14.06 -9.01
C ALA A 281 -20.02 -13.54 -10.45
N TYR A 282 -18.82 -13.66 -11.03
CA TYR A 282 -18.46 -13.12 -12.35
C TYR A 282 -17.93 -14.20 -13.29
N GLU A 283 -18.38 -15.46 -13.13
CA GLU A 283 -17.97 -16.58 -13.98
C GLU A 283 -18.65 -16.60 -15.34
N SER A 284 -19.76 -15.88 -15.52
CA SER A 284 -20.50 -15.83 -16.78
C SER A 284 -20.15 -14.58 -17.61
N PRO A 285 -20.07 -14.70 -18.95
CA PRO A 285 -19.82 -13.56 -19.82
C PRO A 285 -20.99 -12.56 -19.81
N PRO A 286 -20.72 -11.25 -19.91
CA PRO A 286 -21.76 -10.24 -20.07
C PRO A 286 -22.52 -10.47 -21.38
N GLN A 287 -23.82 -10.19 -21.39
CA GLN A 287 -24.67 -10.42 -22.56
C GLN A 287 -24.77 -9.22 -23.50
N SER A 288 -24.45 -8.01 -23.02
CA SER A 288 -24.50 -6.80 -23.83
C SER A 288 -23.41 -6.83 -24.91
N GLN A 289 -23.80 -6.64 -26.16
CA GLN A 289 -22.87 -6.55 -27.30
C GLN A 289 -21.88 -5.37 -27.20
N PHE A 290 -22.17 -4.39 -26.34
CA PHE A 290 -21.37 -3.18 -26.12
C PHE A 290 -20.26 -3.35 -25.07
N VAL A 291 -20.07 -4.56 -24.56
CA VAL A 291 -19.17 -4.85 -23.44
C VAL A 291 -18.15 -5.91 -23.83
N SER A 292 -16.89 -5.71 -23.42
CA SER A 292 -15.81 -6.67 -23.63
C SER A 292 -16.08 -8.02 -22.95
N GLY A 293 -15.69 -9.12 -23.60
CA GLY A 293 -15.98 -10.47 -23.13
C GLY A 293 -17.42 -10.93 -23.39
N SER A 294 -18.26 -10.13 -24.05
CA SER A 294 -19.54 -10.61 -24.56
C SER A 294 -19.36 -11.52 -25.77
N PRO A 295 -20.38 -12.30 -26.18
CA PRO A 295 -20.30 -13.10 -27.41
C PRO A 295 -20.00 -12.32 -28.69
N ALA A 296 -20.24 -10.99 -28.69
CA ALA A 296 -19.95 -10.10 -29.81
C ALA A 296 -18.57 -9.40 -29.70
N SER A 297 -17.86 -9.58 -28.59
CA SER A 297 -16.56 -8.95 -28.31
C SER A 297 -15.44 -9.67 -29.05
N LEU A 298 -14.42 -8.90 -29.43
CA LEU A 298 -13.14 -9.40 -29.94
C LEU A 298 -12.24 -9.92 -28.82
N VAL A 299 -12.48 -9.49 -27.58
CA VAL A 299 -11.76 -9.93 -26.39
C VAL A 299 -12.42 -11.17 -25.82
N PRO A 300 -11.75 -12.34 -25.79
CA PRO A 300 -12.32 -13.54 -25.19
C PRO A 300 -12.52 -13.35 -23.68
N PHE A 301 -13.71 -13.71 -23.18
CA PHE A 301 -14.08 -13.52 -21.77
C PHE A 301 -13.10 -14.18 -20.80
N GLU A 302 -12.56 -15.32 -21.18
CA GLU A 302 -11.65 -16.11 -20.37
C GLU A 302 -10.33 -15.38 -20.10
N THR A 303 -9.92 -14.49 -21.01
CA THR A 303 -8.69 -13.67 -20.89
C THR A 303 -8.85 -12.47 -19.97
N LEU A 304 -10.09 -12.13 -19.57
CA LEU A 304 -10.35 -11.06 -18.63
C LEU A 304 -9.93 -11.50 -17.23
N SER A 305 -9.12 -10.66 -16.58
CA SER A 305 -8.76 -10.83 -15.17
C SER A 305 -9.97 -10.66 -14.25
N ARG A 306 -9.81 -10.98 -12.96
CA ARG A 306 -10.85 -10.79 -11.94
C ARG A 306 -11.46 -9.38 -11.97
N GLU A 307 -10.62 -8.35 -12.01
CA GLU A 307 -11.10 -6.96 -12.04
C GLU A 307 -11.72 -6.58 -13.39
N GLY A 308 -11.21 -7.13 -14.50
CA GLY A 308 -11.84 -6.96 -15.82
C GLY A 308 -13.24 -7.54 -15.87
N ARG A 309 -13.44 -8.74 -15.32
CA ARG A 309 -14.76 -9.40 -15.25
C ARG A 309 -15.74 -8.66 -14.35
N ARG A 310 -15.27 -8.09 -13.24
CA ARG A 310 -16.08 -7.20 -12.39
C ARG A 310 -16.51 -5.98 -13.18
N PHE A 311 -15.56 -5.27 -13.79
CA PHE A 311 -15.82 -4.06 -14.54
C PHE A 311 -16.84 -4.27 -15.66
N THR A 312 -16.72 -5.36 -16.43
CA THR A 312 -17.63 -5.65 -17.55
C THR A 312 -19.00 -6.14 -17.09
N ASN A 313 -19.10 -7.00 -16.07
CA ASN A 313 -20.38 -7.50 -15.57
C ASN A 313 -21.19 -6.48 -14.75
N MET A 314 -20.53 -5.48 -14.16
CA MET A 314 -21.18 -4.43 -13.37
C MET A 314 -21.73 -3.27 -14.23
N VAL A 315 -21.84 -3.42 -15.55
CA VAL A 315 -22.47 -2.42 -16.42
C VAL A 315 -23.93 -2.17 -16.02
N LEU A 316 -24.41 -0.93 -16.09
CA LEU A 316 -25.82 -0.62 -15.87
C LEU A 316 -26.68 -0.95 -17.10
N THR A 317 -27.89 -1.45 -16.86
CA THR A 317 -28.91 -1.56 -17.93
C THR A 317 -29.66 -0.25 -18.13
N ARG A 318 -30.33 -0.11 -19.28
CA ARG A 318 -31.20 1.04 -19.56
C ARG A 318 -32.31 1.21 -18.51
N GLU A 319 -32.88 0.11 -18.04
CA GLU A 319 -33.94 0.10 -17.03
C GLU A 319 -33.42 0.60 -15.67
N GLU A 320 -32.21 0.17 -15.28
CA GLU A 320 -31.56 0.62 -14.04
C GLU A 320 -31.26 2.12 -14.10
N ILE A 321 -30.74 2.61 -15.23
CA ILE A 321 -30.48 4.03 -15.47
C ILE A 321 -31.78 4.82 -15.41
N ALA A 322 -32.81 4.39 -16.14
CA ALA A 322 -34.08 5.10 -16.20
C ALA A 322 -34.80 5.14 -14.84
N GLY A 323 -34.71 4.05 -14.07
CA GLY A 323 -35.29 3.97 -12.73
C GLY A 323 -34.68 4.97 -11.74
N VAL A 324 -33.36 5.18 -11.80
CA VAL A 324 -32.65 6.13 -10.92
C VAL A 324 -32.82 7.57 -11.41
N MET A 325 -32.67 7.79 -12.71
CA MET A 325 -32.69 9.13 -13.29
C MET A 325 -34.10 9.71 -13.39
N GLY A 326 -35.13 8.87 -13.46
CA GLY A 326 -36.53 9.27 -13.66
C GLY A 326 -36.83 9.73 -15.08
N THR A 327 -35.92 9.46 -16.01
CA THR A 327 -36.03 9.80 -17.44
C THR A 327 -35.53 8.60 -18.26
N PRO A 328 -36.03 8.37 -19.48
CA PRO A 328 -35.55 7.27 -20.32
C PRO A 328 -34.04 7.32 -20.56
N ALA A 329 -33.38 6.16 -20.54
CA ALA A 329 -31.98 6.04 -20.93
C ALA A 329 -31.83 6.21 -22.45
N THR A 330 -30.83 6.96 -22.88
CA THR A 330 -30.55 7.26 -24.30
C THR A 330 -29.92 6.05 -24.98
N CYS A 331 -28.90 5.46 -24.35
CA CYS A 331 -28.10 4.39 -24.91
C CYS A 331 -27.80 3.29 -23.88
N ASP A 332 -27.33 2.14 -24.37
CA ASP A 332 -26.66 1.16 -23.52
C ASP A 332 -25.21 1.62 -23.27
N PRO A 333 -24.72 1.60 -22.02
CA PRO A 333 -23.33 1.94 -21.75
C PRO A 333 -22.33 1.02 -22.46
N ILE A 334 -21.17 1.57 -22.83
CA ILE A 334 -20.03 0.82 -23.36
C ILE A 334 -18.95 0.68 -22.27
N ARG A 335 -18.53 -0.56 -22.00
CA ARG A 335 -17.39 -0.87 -21.12
C ARG A 335 -16.40 -1.79 -21.83
N LEU A 336 -15.24 -1.24 -22.17
CA LEU A 336 -14.18 -1.93 -22.91
C LEU A 336 -12.99 -2.19 -22.00
N PHE A 337 -12.56 -3.44 -21.96
CA PHE A 337 -11.45 -3.89 -21.12
C PHE A 337 -10.59 -4.87 -21.90
N VAL A 338 -9.31 -4.56 -22.08
CA VAL A 338 -8.32 -5.50 -22.59
C VAL A 338 -7.40 -5.95 -21.45
N GLY A 339 -7.41 -7.24 -21.18
CA GLY A 339 -6.63 -7.87 -20.13
C GLY A 339 -5.18 -8.09 -20.54
N LEU A 340 -4.32 -8.35 -19.54
CA LEU A 340 -2.93 -8.72 -19.79
C LEU A 340 -2.80 -10.02 -20.57
N ASP A 341 -3.68 -10.99 -20.29
CA ASP A 341 -3.65 -12.32 -20.92
C ASP A 341 -4.34 -12.33 -22.30
N THR A 342 -4.92 -11.20 -22.74
CA THR A 342 -5.60 -11.09 -24.03
C THR A 342 -4.62 -11.12 -25.20
N ALA A 343 -3.48 -10.44 -25.10
CA ALA A 343 -2.41 -10.48 -26.08
C ALA A 343 -1.06 -10.16 -25.42
N PRO A 344 0.07 -10.73 -25.91
CA PRO A 344 1.37 -10.60 -25.26
C PRO A 344 1.99 -9.20 -25.41
N GLU A 345 1.92 -8.61 -26.60
CA GLU A 345 2.54 -7.31 -26.90
C GLU A 345 1.58 -6.14 -26.60
N VAL A 346 2.15 -4.98 -26.28
CA VAL A 346 1.36 -3.77 -25.97
C VAL A 346 0.58 -3.32 -27.20
N GLU A 347 1.22 -3.33 -28.37
CA GLU A 347 0.68 -2.90 -29.65
C GLU A 347 -0.56 -3.74 -30.02
N ASP A 348 -0.48 -5.07 -29.91
CA ASP A 348 -1.61 -5.95 -30.17
C ASP A 348 -2.81 -5.66 -29.25
N ARG A 349 -2.54 -5.35 -27.96
CA ARG A 349 -3.60 -4.97 -27.02
C ARG A 349 -4.19 -3.59 -27.33
N VAL A 350 -3.39 -2.65 -27.85
CA VAL A 350 -3.85 -1.34 -28.32
C VAL A 350 -4.73 -1.50 -29.56
N ASP A 351 -4.31 -2.29 -30.53
CA ASP A 351 -5.09 -2.55 -31.74
C ASP A 351 -6.44 -3.19 -31.39
N LEU A 352 -6.46 -4.19 -30.50
CA LEU A 352 -7.69 -4.82 -30.03
C LEU A 352 -8.65 -3.86 -29.33
N ILE A 353 -8.16 -2.96 -28.47
CA ILE A 353 -9.06 -2.00 -27.80
C ILE A 353 -9.56 -0.93 -28.78
N MET A 354 -8.75 -0.53 -29.76
CA MET A 354 -9.17 0.39 -30.81
C MET A 354 -10.23 -0.24 -31.72
N ASP A 355 -10.08 -1.51 -32.07
CA ASP A 355 -11.09 -2.26 -32.83
C ASP A 355 -12.39 -2.38 -32.02
N GLU A 356 -12.32 -2.62 -30.72
CA GLU A 356 -13.47 -2.61 -29.83
C GLU A 356 -14.16 -1.23 -29.74
N LEU A 357 -13.38 -0.15 -29.67
CA LEU A 357 -13.90 1.23 -29.68
C LEU A 357 -14.66 1.52 -30.98
N VAL A 358 -14.14 1.09 -32.13
CA VAL A 358 -14.81 1.25 -33.42
C VAL A 358 -16.06 0.35 -33.51
N ARG A 359 -15.93 -0.93 -33.16
CA ARG A 359 -17.02 -1.93 -33.22
C ARG A 359 -18.23 -1.50 -32.41
N THR A 360 -17.99 -0.92 -31.23
CA THR A 360 -19.06 -0.48 -30.32
C THR A 360 -19.56 0.94 -30.61
N ARG A 361 -18.96 1.63 -31.60
CA ARG A 361 -19.23 3.05 -31.91
C ARG A 361 -18.97 3.96 -30.71
N ALA A 362 -17.92 3.67 -29.95
CA ALA A 362 -17.55 4.42 -28.75
C ALA A 362 -17.20 5.88 -29.06
N PHE A 363 -16.62 6.15 -30.23
CA PHE A 363 -16.29 7.50 -30.68
C PHE A 363 -17.51 8.36 -31.02
N GLU A 364 -18.70 7.77 -31.15
CA GLU A 364 -19.94 8.50 -31.42
C GLU A 364 -20.74 8.82 -30.16
N ARG A 365 -20.24 8.43 -28.99
CA ARG A 365 -20.91 8.70 -27.70
C ARG A 365 -20.71 10.15 -27.28
N GLU A 366 -21.59 10.65 -26.42
CA GLU A 366 -21.40 12.00 -25.86
C GLU A 366 -20.07 12.09 -25.08
N VAL A 367 -19.75 11.05 -24.31
CA VAL A 367 -18.55 11.00 -23.48
C VAL A 367 -17.72 9.75 -23.75
N LEU A 368 -16.45 9.95 -24.09
CA LEU A 368 -15.45 8.88 -24.20
C LEU A 368 -14.45 9.02 -23.05
N VAL A 369 -14.36 7.99 -22.22
CA VAL A 369 -13.43 7.93 -21.10
C VAL A 369 -12.27 7.01 -21.44
N PHE A 370 -11.05 7.54 -21.34
CA PHE A 370 -9.87 6.70 -21.15
C PHE A 370 -9.59 6.58 -19.65
N ALA A 371 -9.79 5.38 -19.11
CA ALA A 371 -9.58 5.09 -17.71
C ALA A 371 -8.30 4.25 -17.50
N SER A 372 -7.33 4.80 -16.78
CA SER A 372 -6.12 4.06 -16.40
C SER A 372 -6.38 3.24 -15.14
N PRO A 373 -6.22 1.91 -15.18
CA PRO A 373 -6.53 1.07 -14.03
C PRO A 373 -5.43 1.12 -12.96
N THR A 374 -5.79 0.72 -11.75
CA THR A 374 -4.81 0.42 -10.71
C THR A 374 -3.96 -0.79 -11.07
N GLY A 375 -2.94 -1.10 -10.27
CA GLY A 375 -2.02 -2.21 -10.54
C GLY A 375 -2.68 -3.58 -10.66
N SER A 376 -3.88 -3.78 -10.10
CA SER A 376 -4.62 -5.05 -10.22
C SER A 376 -5.52 -5.13 -11.46
N GLY A 377 -5.64 -4.04 -12.24
CA GLY A 377 -6.66 -3.89 -13.27
C GLY A 377 -7.96 -3.26 -12.76
N TYR A 378 -8.04 -2.87 -11.48
CA TYR A 378 -9.26 -2.29 -10.91
C TYR A 378 -9.53 -0.87 -11.44
N ILE A 379 -10.80 -0.66 -11.83
CA ILE A 379 -11.42 0.62 -12.13
C ILE A 379 -12.55 0.84 -11.12
N ASN A 380 -12.67 2.06 -10.64
CA ASN A 380 -13.69 2.42 -9.66
C ASN A 380 -15.10 2.30 -10.27
N TYR A 381 -15.90 1.35 -9.79
CA TYR A 381 -17.27 1.15 -10.28
C TYR A 381 -18.19 2.31 -9.88
N VAL A 382 -17.93 3.00 -8.75
CA VAL A 382 -18.72 4.19 -8.36
C VAL A 382 -18.54 5.30 -9.39
N PHE A 383 -17.34 5.46 -9.92
CA PHE A 383 -17.07 6.36 -11.04
C PHE A 383 -17.81 5.93 -12.31
N ALA A 384 -17.66 4.67 -12.71
CA ALA A 384 -18.25 4.15 -13.95
C ALA A 384 -19.79 4.28 -13.93
N GLU A 385 -20.43 3.89 -12.82
CA GLU A 385 -21.88 3.95 -12.67
C GLU A 385 -22.39 5.39 -12.55
N ALA A 386 -21.67 6.28 -11.85
CA ALA A 386 -22.03 7.70 -11.79
C ALA A 386 -22.03 8.33 -13.20
N LEU A 387 -21.03 8.02 -14.03
CA LEU A 387 -20.96 8.46 -15.41
C LEU A 387 -22.15 7.92 -16.22
N GLU A 388 -22.44 6.63 -16.11
CA GLU A 388 -23.54 5.97 -16.82
C GLU A 388 -24.91 6.56 -16.47
N TYR A 389 -25.15 6.86 -15.18
CA TYR A 389 -26.36 7.58 -14.77
C TYR A 389 -26.43 8.98 -15.37
N MET A 390 -25.34 9.76 -15.27
CA MET A 390 -25.33 11.17 -15.67
C MET A 390 -25.37 11.38 -17.19
N THR A 391 -24.87 10.41 -17.96
CA THR A 391 -24.92 10.40 -19.44
C THR A 391 -26.16 9.69 -19.99
N LEU A 392 -27.05 9.17 -19.12
CA LEU A 392 -28.18 8.32 -19.54
C LEU A 392 -27.74 7.14 -20.41
N GLY A 393 -26.55 6.60 -20.12
CA GLY A 393 -25.90 5.51 -20.85
C GLY A 393 -25.20 5.91 -22.15
N ASP A 394 -25.19 7.20 -22.51
CA ASP A 394 -24.44 7.73 -23.66
C ASP A 394 -22.97 7.99 -23.32
N CYS A 395 -22.28 6.92 -22.92
CA CYS A 395 -20.86 6.96 -22.63
C CYS A 395 -20.14 5.68 -23.04
N ALA A 396 -18.83 5.80 -23.23
CA ALA A 396 -17.91 4.69 -23.39
C ALA A 396 -16.73 4.81 -22.44
N ILE A 397 -16.40 3.72 -21.74
CA ILE A 397 -15.23 3.66 -20.86
C ILE A 397 -14.28 2.60 -21.40
N ALA A 398 -13.07 3.00 -21.76
CA ALA A 398 -12.02 2.12 -22.27
C ALA A 398 -10.83 2.05 -21.31
N THR A 399 -10.33 0.85 -21.08
CA THR A 399 -9.20 0.59 -20.19
C THR A 399 -8.35 -0.59 -20.64
N MET A 400 -7.04 -0.52 -20.36
CA MET A 400 -6.08 -1.60 -20.63
C MET A 400 -5.34 -1.97 -19.35
N GLN A 401 -5.34 -3.25 -19.01
CA GLN A 401 -4.61 -3.76 -17.86
C GLN A 401 -3.10 -3.87 -18.15
N TYR A 402 -2.25 -3.49 -17.19
CA TYR A 402 -0.78 -3.61 -17.29
C TYR A 402 -0.15 -4.47 -16.18
N SER A 403 -0.91 -4.84 -15.15
CA SER A 403 -0.44 -5.64 -14.02
C SER A 403 -1.60 -6.41 -13.35
N MET A 404 -1.25 -7.44 -12.58
CA MET A 404 -2.16 -8.17 -11.67
C MET A 404 -1.78 -8.01 -10.20
N LEU A 405 -0.73 -7.23 -9.90
CA LEU A 405 -0.24 -6.99 -8.56
C LEU A 405 -1.07 -5.91 -7.84
N PRO A 406 -1.39 -6.06 -6.55
CA PRO A 406 -1.93 -4.94 -5.77
C PRO A 406 -1.07 -3.68 -5.93
N SER A 407 -1.70 -2.50 -5.91
CA SER A 407 -1.04 -1.22 -6.26
C SER A 407 0.26 -0.96 -5.51
N SER A 408 0.34 -1.33 -4.22
CA SER A 408 1.57 -1.19 -3.40
C SER A 408 2.74 -2.07 -3.87
N MET A 409 2.45 -3.15 -4.60
CA MET A 409 3.44 -4.08 -5.16
C MET A 409 3.71 -3.83 -6.66
N SER A 410 2.79 -3.16 -7.37
CA SER A 410 2.94 -2.78 -8.79
C SER A 410 3.87 -1.59 -9.04
N LEU A 411 4.42 -0.95 -8.00
CA LEU A 411 5.29 0.23 -8.14
C LEU A 411 6.48 0.01 -9.10
N THR A 412 6.96 -1.24 -9.23
CA THR A 412 8.05 -1.63 -10.13
C THR A 412 7.64 -1.73 -11.60
N ARG A 413 6.33 -1.75 -11.92
CA ARG A 413 5.79 -1.88 -13.29
C ARG A 413 5.23 -0.58 -13.86
N THR A 414 5.37 0.53 -13.14
CA THR A 414 4.86 1.85 -13.54
C THR A 414 5.43 2.33 -14.89
N GLY A 415 6.69 2.03 -15.21
CA GLY A 415 7.29 2.38 -16.50
C GLY A 415 6.54 1.76 -17.69
N LEU A 416 6.31 0.44 -17.64
CA LEU A 416 5.56 -0.28 -18.67
C LEU A 416 4.12 0.21 -18.79
N ALA A 417 3.48 0.51 -17.65
CA ALA A 417 2.13 1.05 -17.62
C ALA A 417 2.03 2.44 -18.28
N ILE A 418 3.01 3.31 -18.05
CA ILE A 418 3.09 4.64 -18.68
C ILE A 418 3.29 4.49 -20.20
N GLU A 419 4.12 3.55 -20.64
CA GLU A 419 4.33 3.26 -22.07
C GLU A 419 3.04 2.76 -22.73
N GLN A 420 2.35 1.80 -22.11
CA GLN A 420 1.06 1.30 -22.58
C GLN A 420 0.01 2.41 -22.66
N ASN A 421 -0.13 3.21 -21.61
CA ASN A 421 -1.09 4.31 -21.61
C ASN A 421 -0.75 5.37 -22.66
N ARG A 422 0.54 5.65 -22.89
CA ARG A 422 0.98 6.55 -23.95
C ARG A 422 0.65 6.00 -25.34
N ALA A 423 0.81 4.70 -25.57
CA ALA A 423 0.47 4.06 -26.84
C ALA A 423 -1.04 4.15 -27.11
N LEU A 424 -1.88 3.81 -26.13
CA LEU A 424 -3.33 3.94 -26.26
C LEU A 424 -3.78 5.40 -26.44
N MET A 425 -3.22 6.32 -25.66
CA MET A 425 -3.49 7.75 -25.81
C MET A 425 -3.18 8.24 -27.22
N HIS A 426 -2.05 7.81 -27.78
CA HIS A 426 -1.66 8.16 -29.14
C HIS A 426 -2.64 7.58 -30.19
N ALA A 427 -3.10 6.34 -30.01
CA ALA A 427 -4.05 5.72 -30.92
C ALA A 427 -5.43 6.43 -30.88
N ILE A 428 -5.96 6.72 -29.69
CA ILE A 428 -7.24 7.43 -29.51
C ILE A 428 -7.15 8.83 -30.11
N THR A 429 -6.11 9.59 -29.77
CA THR A 429 -5.93 10.96 -30.30
C THR A 429 -5.68 10.97 -31.80
N GLY A 430 -5.00 9.96 -32.34
CA GLY A 430 -4.86 9.74 -33.78
C GLY A 430 -6.21 9.57 -34.47
N TYR A 431 -7.11 8.77 -33.89
CA TYR A 431 -8.46 8.60 -34.40
C TYR A 431 -9.27 9.91 -34.32
N LEU A 432 -9.24 10.59 -33.16
CA LEU A 432 -9.96 11.86 -32.96
C LEU A 432 -9.51 12.96 -33.93
N ARG A 433 -8.23 13.00 -34.33
CA ARG A 433 -7.73 13.93 -35.36
C ARG A 433 -8.41 13.74 -36.71
N GLY A 434 -8.83 12.51 -37.04
CA GLY A 434 -9.55 12.20 -38.27
C GLY A 434 -11.03 12.58 -38.23
N MET A 435 -11.58 12.91 -37.06
CA MET A 435 -12.97 13.32 -36.89
C MET A 435 -13.11 14.85 -37.02
N ALA A 436 -14.26 15.30 -37.55
CA ALA A 436 -14.63 16.70 -37.52
C ALA A 436 -14.74 17.19 -36.06
N PRO A 437 -14.28 18.41 -35.71
CA PRO A 437 -14.30 18.90 -34.34
C PRO A 437 -15.66 18.79 -33.63
N GLU A 438 -16.75 19.03 -34.36
CA GLU A 438 -18.14 18.97 -33.90
C GLU A 438 -18.67 17.55 -33.63
N ASP A 439 -18.05 16.53 -34.24
CA ASP A 439 -18.45 15.12 -34.09
C ASP A 439 -17.64 14.41 -32.99
N ARG A 440 -16.64 15.08 -32.40
CA ARG A 440 -15.78 14.46 -31.38
C ARG A 440 -16.53 14.29 -30.06
N PRO A 441 -16.38 13.15 -29.38
CA PRO A 441 -16.91 12.96 -28.04
C PRO A 441 -16.19 13.91 -27.07
N LYS A 442 -16.82 14.23 -25.93
CA LYS A 442 -16.09 14.77 -24.78
C LYS A 442 -15.09 13.72 -24.32
N PHE A 443 -13.82 13.90 -24.67
CA PHE A 443 -12.78 12.95 -24.31
C PHE A 443 -12.22 13.28 -22.93
N VAL A 444 -12.48 12.41 -21.94
CA VAL A 444 -12.13 12.66 -20.53
C VAL A 444 -11.26 11.53 -19.98
N LEU A 445 -10.51 11.84 -18.93
CA LEU A 445 -9.59 10.88 -18.31
C LEU A 445 -9.98 10.55 -16.88
N PHE A 446 -9.81 9.29 -16.52
CA PHE A 446 -9.95 8.84 -15.14
C PHE A 446 -8.74 8.03 -14.70
N GLY A 447 -8.29 8.23 -13.46
CA GLY A 447 -7.31 7.37 -12.83
C GLY A 447 -7.42 7.41 -11.31
N GLU A 448 -7.25 6.26 -10.67
CA GLU A 448 -7.18 6.13 -9.21
C GLU A 448 -5.85 5.51 -8.82
N SER A 449 -5.23 6.01 -7.75
CA SER A 449 -4.01 5.43 -7.19
C SER A 449 -2.90 5.31 -8.24
N LEU A 450 -2.37 4.11 -8.47
CA LEU A 450 -1.39 3.84 -9.53
C LEU A 450 -1.92 4.15 -10.95
N GLY A 451 -3.24 4.05 -11.16
CA GLY A 451 -3.89 4.48 -12.41
C GLY A 451 -3.78 5.99 -12.62
N ALA A 452 -3.94 6.79 -11.55
CA ALA A 452 -3.73 8.23 -11.59
C ALA A 452 -2.28 8.59 -11.93
N LEU A 453 -1.30 7.89 -11.34
CA LEU A 453 0.13 8.09 -11.64
C LEU A 453 0.43 7.80 -13.11
N THR A 454 0.03 6.62 -13.57
CA THR A 454 0.38 6.12 -14.91
C THR A 454 -0.33 6.88 -16.02
N MET A 455 -1.50 7.47 -15.74
CA MET A 455 -2.18 8.40 -16.65
C MET A 455 -1.46 9.75 -16.71
N GLN A 456 -1.19 10.37 -15.56
CA GLN A 456 -0.56 11.70 -15.52
C GLN A 456 0.85 11.70 -16.12
N ASP A 457 1.65 10.65 -15.87
CA ASP A 457 3.02 10.57 -16.35
C ASP A 457 3.15 10.25 -17.85
N ILE A 458 2.04 10.12 -18.60
CA ILE A 458 2.04 10.26 -20.07
C ILE A 458 2.66 11.62 -20.44
N TRP A 459 2.31 12.68 -19.70
CA TRP A 459 2.77 14.06 -19.87
C TRP A 459 3.94 14.42 -18.97
N ARG A 460 4.71 13.44 -18.48
CA ARG A 460 5.92 13.71 -17.72
C ARG A 460 6.82 14.70 -18.48
N HIS A 461 7.24 15.78 -17.80
CA HIS A 461 8.01 16.90 -18.35
C HIS A 461 7.27 17.82 -19.34
N ARG A 462 5.93 17.83 -19.31
CA ARG A 462 5.07 18.73 -20.09
C ARG A 462 4.19 19.59 -19.16
N SER A 463 3.50 20.57 -19.74
CA SER A 463 2.48 21.41 -19.08
C SER A 463 1.09 20.79 -19.21
N VAL A 464 0.12 21.33 -18.45
CA VAL A 464 -1.32 21.00 -18.56
C VAL A 464 -1.85 21.27 -19.97
N GLU A 465 -1.34 22.28 -20.68
CA GLU A 465 -1.66 22.56 -22.10
C GLU A 465 -1.46 21.33 -23.02
N ALA A 466 -0.55 20.41 -22.67
CA ALA A 466 -0.36 19.19 -23.45
C ALA A 466 -1.58 18.26 -23.41
N MET A 467 -2.38 18.28 -22.34
CA MET A 467 -3.64 17.53 -22.25
C MET A 467 -4.67 18.08 -23.26
N GLU A 468 -4.77 19.41 -23.38
CA GLU A 468 -5.68 20.06 -24.35
C GLU A 468 -5.26 19.78 -25.80
N ARG A 469 -3.96 19.80 -26.10
CA ARG A 469 -3.41 19.43 -27.42
C ARG A 469 -3.71 17.97 -27.80
N ASP A 470 -3.94 17.14 -26.80
CA ASP A 470 -4.36 15.74 -26.94
C ASP A 470 -5.89 15.58 -26.80
N PHE A 471 -6.65 16.67 -27.01
CA PHE A 471 -8.12 16.74 -27.00
C PHE A 471 -8.80 16.37 -25.68
N VAL A 472 -8.07 16.34 -24.56
CA VAL A 472 -8.64 16.05 -23.25
C VAL A 472 -9.50 17.22 -22.81
N HIS A 473 -10.80 16.97 -22.64
CA HIS A 473 -11.77 17.94 -22.12
C HIS A 473 -11.57 18.18 -20.62
N SER A 474 -11.37 17.12 -19.85
CA SER A 474 -11.18 17.18 -18.39
C SER A 474 -10.68 15.87 -17.80
N SER A 475 -10.30 15.87 -16.53
CA SER A 475 -9.75 14.68 -15.88
C SER A 475 -10.05 14.59 -14.38
N ILE A 476 -10.20 13.36 -13.88
CA ILE A 476 -10.31 13.06 -12.46
C ILE A 476 -9.18 12.10 -12.06
N PHE A 477 -8.37 12.52 -11.09
CA PHE A 477 -7.26 11.76 -10.54
C PHE A 477 -7.42 11.58 -9.02
N LEU A 478 -7.76 10.37 -8.59
CA LEU A 478 -7.98 10.03 -7.18
C LEU A 478 -6.69 9.53 -6.53
N GLY A 479 -6.31 10.13 -5.39
CA GLY A 479 -5.20 9.69 -4.56
C GLY A 479 -3.89 9.53 -5.33
N THR A 480 -3.50 10.57 -6.08
CA THR A 480 -2.30 10.56 -6.93
C THR A 480 -1.04 10.25 -6.11
N PRO A 481 -0.36 9.10 -6.32
CA PRO A 481 0.79 8.71 -5.52
C PRO A 481 1.90 9.76 -5.56
N SER A 482 2.64 9.87 -4.44
CA SER A 482 3.72 10.86 -4.33
C SER A 482 4.80 10.71 -5.39
N ALA A 483 4.93 9.52 -6.00
CA ALA A 483 5.92 9.22 -7.02
C ALA A 483 5.63 9.88 -8.38
N THR A 484 4.40 10.31 -8.65
CA THR A 484 3.96 10.89 -9.94
C THR A 484 4.76 12.13 -10.29
N GLU A 485 5.50 12.09 -11.39
CA GLU A 485 6.45 13.13 -11.78
C GLU A 485 5.75 14.39 -12.32
N PHE A 486 4.65 14.22 -13.06
CA PHE A 486 3.82 15.35 -13.51
C PHE A 486 3.24 16.13 -12.32
N ALA A 487 2.60 15.45 -11.38
CA ALA A 487 2.02 16.08 -10.19
C ALA A 487 3.09 16.74 -9.30
N LYS A 488 4.28 16.14 -9.17
CA LYS A 488 5.40 16.79 -8.47
C LYS A 488 5.82 18.09 -9.16
N ALA A 489 6.00 18.07 -10.48
CA ALA A 489 6.40 19.25 -11.23
C ALA A 489 5.36 20.37 -11.09
N TRP A 490 4.07 20.03 -11.20
CA TRP A 490 2.98 20.97 -10.99
C TRP A 490 2.98 21.56 -9.57
N ARG A 491 3.09 20.74 -8.52
CA ARG A 491 3.15 21.25 -7.12
C ARG A 491 4.37 22.13 -6.84
N LEU A 492 5.49 21.90 -7.52
CA LEU A 492 6.73 22.67 -7.34
C LEU A 492 6.67 24.05 -8.01
N ASP A 493 6.08 24.12 -9.20
CA ASP A 493 5.96 25.37 -9.98
C ASP A 493 4.65 25.41 -10.79
N PRO A 494 3.49 25.65 -10.12
CA PRO A 494 2.20 25.63 -10.79
C PRO A 494 2.12 26.64 -11.94
N GLY A 495 2.66 27.85 -11.77
CA GLY A 495 2.60 28.89 -12.80
C GLY A 495 3.36 28.54 -14.09
N ARG A 496 4.37 27.67 -14.02
CA ARG A 496 5.08 27.16 -15.20
C ARG A 496 4.36 25.98 -15.84
N ILE A 497 3.80 25.08 -15.04
CA ILE A 497 3.20 23.83 -15.54
C ILE A 497 1.75 24.02 -15.95
N ASP A 498 1.05 24.95 -15.31
CA ASP A 498 -0.38 25.23 -15.46
C ASP A 498 -0.62 26.76 -15.32
N PRO A 499 -0.18 27.55 -16.32
CA PRO A 499 -0.29 29.02 -16.27
C PRO A 499 -1.74 29.51 -16.20
N ASP A 500 -2.70 28.72 -16.72
CA ASP A 500 -4.12 29.06 -16.77
C ASP A 500 -4.91 28.59 -15.54
N GLY A 501 -4.25 27.85 -14.63
CA GLY A 501 -4.89 27.33 -13.41
C GLY A 501 -6.00 26.31 -13.70
N ALA A 502 -5.86 25.52 -14.76
CA ALA A 502 -6.84 24.53 -15.18
C ALA A 502 -6.82 23.27 -14.30
N MET A 503 -5.77 23.06 -13.51
CA MET A 503 -5.64 21.94 -12.60
C MET A 503 -5.79 22.36 -11.14
N LEU A 504 -6.54 21.55 -10.39
CA LEU A 504 -6.90 21.83 -9.00
C LEU A 504 -6.65 20.59 -8.14
N GLU A 505 -5.97 20.76 -7.00
CA GLU A 505 -5.86 19.72 -5.97
C GLU A 505 -6.75 20.06 -4.77
N VAL A 506 -7.64 19.13 -4.39
CA VAL A 506 -8.61 19.30 -3.30
C VAL A 506 -8.75 18.05 -2.45
N ASP A 507 -9.08 18.22 -1.17
CA ASP A 507 -9.46 17.14 -0.27
C ASP A 507 -10.88 16.65 -0.57
N ASN A 508 -11.80 17.54 -0.94
CA ASN A 508 -13.22 17.20 -1.08
C ASN A 508 -14.00 18.19 -1.92
N PHE A 509 -15.23 17.81 -2.28
CA PHE A 509 -16.07 18.65 -3.14
C PHE A 509 -16.46 19.99 -2.50
N GLY A 510 -16.51 20.06 -1.17
CA GLY A 510 -16.75 21.32 -0.45
C GLY A 510 -15.66 22.37 -0.68
N GLU A 511 -14.41 21.98 -0.90
CA GLU A 511 -13.34 22.91 -1.25
C GLU A 511 -13.54 23.51 -2.64
N VAL A 512 -14.06 22.73 -3.60
CA VAL A 512 -14.43 23.23 -4.94
C VAL A 512 -15.55 24.28 -4.84
N LEU A 513 -16.53 24.05 -3.96
CA LEU A 513 -17.63 24.99 -3.74
C LEU A 513 -17.18 26.29 -3.05
N ALA A 514 -16.07 26.23 -2.29
CA ALA A 514 -15.50 27.39 -1.61
C ALA A 514 -14.60 28.24 -2.52
N LEU A 515 -14.28 27.78 -3.73
CA LEU A 515 -13.51 28.56 -4.70
C LEU A 515 -14.30 29.74 -5.25
N GLU A 516 -13.57 30.79 -5.61
CA GLU A 516 -14.13 31.90 -6.39
C GLU A 516 -14.71 31.40 -7.73
N PRO A 517 -15.83 31.96 -8.22
CA PRO A 517 -16.51 31.47 -9.42
C PRO A 517 -15.60 31.36 -10.65
N ALA A 518 -14.66 32.30 -10.82
CA ALA A 518 -13.71 32.29 -11.93
C ALA A 518 -12.72 31.12 -11.85
N ALA A 519 -12.16 30.85 -10.66
CA ALA A 519 -11.25 29.73 -10.43
C ALA A 519 -11.97 28.39 -10.62
N ARG A 520 -13.22 28.29 -10.13
CA ARG A 520 -14.04 27.10 -10.32
C ARG A 520 -14.37 26.84 -11.80
N ALA A 521 -14.61 27.89 -12.59
CA ALA A 521 -14.89 27.77 -14.01
C ALA A 521 -13.65 27.42 -14.85
N ALA A 522 -12.45 27.79 -14.38
CA ALA A 522 -11.18 27.43 -15.02
C ALA A 522 -10.79 25.96 -14.77
N ALA A 523 -11.19 25.38 -13.63
CA ALA A 523 -10.80 24.03 -13.25
C ALA A 523 -11.37 22.93 -14.17
N ARG A 524 -10.48 22.25 -14.90
CA ARG A 524 -10.74 21.12 -15.79
C ARG A 524 -10.17 19.79 -15.28
N HIS A 525 -9.07 19.83 -14.54
CA HIS A 525 -8.38 18.63 -14.07
C HIS A 525 -8.34 18.60 -12.55
N TYR A 526 -8.93 17.56 -11.95
CA TYR A 526 -9.09 17.45 -10.50
C TYR A 526 -8.16 16.38 -9.93
N LEU A 527 -7.23 16.78 -9.06
CA LEU A 527 -6.46 15.92 -8.19
C LEU A 527 -7.18 15.84 -6.85
N ILE A 528 -7.85 14.73 -6.59
CA ILE A 528 -8.61 14.55 -5.35
C ILE A 528 -7.72 13.75 -4.40
N SER A 529 -7.25 14.41 -3.33
CA SER A 529 -6.25 13.87 -2.41
C SER A 529 -6.68 14.15 -0.98
N HIS A 530 -7.22 13.16 -0.25
CA HIS A 530 -7.58 13.40 1.14
C HIS A 530 -6.36 13.77 1.98
N TYR A 531 -6.53 14.70 2.93
CA TYR A 531 -5.44 15.10 3.83
C TYR A 531 -4.95 13.93 4.68
N ASP A 532 -5.80 12.96 5.02
CA ASP A 532 -5.43 11.74 5.72
C ASP A 532 -5.08 10.56 4.78
N ASP A 533 -5.11 10.72 3.46
CA ASP A 533 -4.63 9.67 2.54
C ASP A 533 -3.09 9.58 2.59
N PRO A 534 -2.51 8.43 2.98
CA PRO A 534 -1.08 8.20 2.91
C PRO A 534 -0.53 8.01 1.49
N ILE A 535 -1.33 7.66 0.47
CA ILE A 535 -0.86 7.36 -0.89
C ILE A 535 -0.16 8.57 -1.55
N PRO A 536 -0.74 9.79 -1.56
CA PRO A 536 -0.06 10.99 -2.09
C PRO A 536 1.15 11.43 -1.25
N LYS A 537 1.31 10.87 -0.05
CA LYS A 537 2.28 11.32 0.96
C LYS A 537 3.46 10.38 1.13
N PHE A 538 3.29 9.10 0.83
CA PHE A 538 4.30 8.07 1.04
C PHE A 538 5.36 8.08 -0.05
N GLY A 539 6.60 8.30 0.33
CA GLY A 539 7.76 8.26 -0.56
C GLY A 539 9.06 8.07 0.22
N THR A 540 10.13 7.71 -0.50
CA THR A 540 11.47 7.52 0.09
C THR A 540 12.02 8.83 0.68
N ASN A 541 11.53 9.98 0.24
CA ASN A 541 11.81 11.29 0.83
C ASN A 541 11.48 11.36 2.33
N ILE A 542 10.48 10.61 2.84
CA ILE A 542 10.17 10.57 4.29
C ILE A 542 11.35 10.00 5.10
N LEU A 543 12.14 9.07 4.54
CA LEU A 543 13.35 8.59 5.18
C LEU A 543 14.39 9.70 5.32
N LEU A 544 14.42 10.61 4.33
CA LEU A 544 15.45 11.62 4.17
C LEU A 544 15.12 12.90 4.92
N ARG A 545 13.93 13.46 4.75
CA ARG A 545 13.56 14.78 5.26
C ARG A 545 12.16 14.79 5.84
N ARG A 546 11.90 15.78 6.70
CA ARG A 546 10.56 16.06 7.23
C ARG A 546 9.62 16.32 6.05
N PRO A 547 8.53 15.55 5.89
CA PRO A 547 7.59 15.78 4.80
C PRO A 547 6.75 17.03 5.07
N TRP A 548 6.23 17.64 4.00
CA TRP A 548 5.45 18.87 4.04
C TRP A 548 4.24 18.79 4.99
N TRP A 549 3.54 17.65 4.99
CA TRP A 549 2.35 17.42 5.80
C TRP A 549 2.65 17.26 7.30
N LEU A 550 3.92 17.07 7.69
CA LEU A 550 4.35 17.11 9.10
C LEU A 550 4.90 18.47 9.50
N GLY A 551 4.56 19.57 8.81
CA GLY A 551 4.93 20.96 9.14
C GLY A 551 4.55 21.43 10.56
N PRO A 552 4.65 22.74 10.86
CA PRO A 552 4.15 23.33 12.12
C PRO A 552 2.75 22.81 12.45
N ALA A 553 2.50 22.44 13.72
CA ALA A 553 1.32 21.65 14.09
C ALA A 553 -0.01 22.41 13.94
N ASP A 554 0.05 23.73 14.05
CA ASP A 554 -1.01 24.70 13.85
C ASP A 554 -1.37 24.93 12.39
N GLU A 555 -0.41 24.73 11.48
CA GLU A 555 -0.59 24.86 10.02
C GLU A 555 -1.05 23.56 9.34
N ARG A 556 -1.12 22.43 10.06
CA ARG A 556 -1.49 21.14 9.46
C ARG A 556 -2.97 21.12 9.06
N PRO A 557 -3.31 20.65 7.84
CA PRO A 557 -4.69 20.41 7.46
C PRO A 557 -5.45 19.50 8.43
N ALA A 558 -6.78 19.55 8.36
CA ALA A 558 -7.64 18.69 9.17
C ALA A 558 -7.31 17.19 8.94
N ARG A 559 -7.54 16.37 9.97
CA ARG A 559 -7.27 14.92 9.99
C ARG A 559 -5.78 14.51 9.94
N ILE A 560 -4.85 15.42 9.69
CA ILE A 560 -3.42 15.15 9.92
C ILE A 560 -3.12 15.28 11.42
N PRO A 561 -2.49 14.28 12.05
CA PRO A 561 -2.23 14.36 13.49
C PRO A 561 -1.36 15.55 13.87
N LYS A 562 -1.72 16.25 14.94
CA LYS A 562 -0.96 17.41 15.43
C LYS A 562 0.17 17.02 16.39
N SER A 563 0.03 15.89 17.08
CA SER A 563 1.02 15.42 18.06
C SER A 563 2.25 14.75 17.45
N THR A 564 2.14 14.25 16.22
CA THR A 564 3.17 13.44 15.54
C THR A 564 4.39 14.26 15.15
N THR A 565 5.57 13.68 15.38
CA THR A 565 6.85 14.31 15.07
C THR A 565 7.61 13.46 14.06
N TRP A 566 8.20 14.10 13.05
CA TRP A 566 8.99 13.36 12.07
C TRP A 566 10.22 12.71 12.72
N ARG A 567 10.28 11.38 12.63
CA ARG A 567 11.40 10.54 13.04
C ARG A 567 11.85 9.70 11.84
N PRO A 568 13.06 9.94 11.27
CA PRO A 568 13.56 9.19 10.13
C PRO A 568 13.46 7.67 10.35
N GLY A 569 12.89 6.93 9.39
CA GLY A 569 12.66 5.48 9.49
C GLY A 569 11.39 5.12 10.26
N THR A 570 11.17 5.66 11.47
CA THR A 570 9.93 5.43 12.24
C THR A 570 8.72 5.95 11.47
N THR A 571 8.72 7.24 11.09
CA THR A 571 7.62 7.83 10.32
C THR A 571 7.42 7.10 8.99
N PHE A 572 8.50 6.68 8.33
CA PHE A 572 8.41 5.91 7.08
C PHE A 572 7.68 4.57 7.29
N VAL A 573 8.04 3.81 8.31
CA VAL A 573 7.37 2.53 8.63
C VAL A 573 5.91 2.78 9.01
N LEU A 574 5.63 3.78 9.86
CA LEU A 574 4.26 4.08 10.28
C LEU A 574 3.39 4.48 9.08
N THR A 575 3.84 5.40 8.23
CA THR A 575 3.11 5.80 7.02
C THR A 575 2.96 4.63 6.04
N GLY A 576 3.94 3.71 5.98
CA GLY A 576 3.83 2.49 5.18
C GLY A 576 2.76 1.51 5.68
N VAL A 577 2.55 1.43 6.99
CA VAL A 577 1.42 0.69 7.56
C VAL A 577 0.11 1.43 7.32
N ASP A 578 0.10 2.76 7.45
CA ASP A 578 -1.08 3.57 7.16
C ASP A 578 -1.55 3.36 5.70
N LEU A 579 -0.64 3.15 4.73
CA LEU A 579 -0.99 2.81 3.34
C LEU A 579 -1.89 1.56 3.23
N ILE A 580 -1.59 0.53 4.02
CA ILE A 580 -2.37 -0.71 4.01
C ILE A 580 -3.75 -0.44 4.60
N ASN A 581 -3.79 0.29 5.72
CA ASN A 581 -5.02 0.57 6.45
C ASN A 581 -5.93 1.56 5.71
N ALA A 582 -5.37 2.43 4.86
CA ALA A 582 -6.12 3.39 4.05
C ALA A 582 -7.01 2.74 2.99
N MET A 583 -6.77 1.47 2.66
CA MET A 583 -7.54 0.71 1.66
C MET A 583 -8.68 -0.10 2.28
N ASP A 584 -8.88 -0.05 3.60
CA ASP A 584 -9.95 -0.77 4.28
C ASP A 584 -11.29 -0.02 4.10
N VAL A 585 -12.11 -0.52 3.18
CA VAL A 585 -13.40 0.06 2.81
C VAL A 585 -14.56 -0.87 3.15
N VAL A 586 -15.63 -0.30 3.69
CA VAL A 586 -16.85 -1.04 4.01
C VAL A 586 -17.85 -0.91 2.85
N PRO A 587 -18.31 -2.02 2.25
CA PRO A 587 -19.33 -1.97 1.20
C PRO A 587 -20.63 -1.30 1.66
N GLY A 588 -21.22 -0.48 0.81
CA GLY A 588 -22.43 0.32 1.06
C GLY A 588 -22.23 1.53 1.97
N ARG A 589 -21.05 1.68 2.60
CA ARG A 589 -20.72 2.80 3.48
C ARG A 589 -19.58 3.61 2.89
N PHE A 590 -19.95 4.59 2.10
CA PHE A 590 -19.00 5.54 1.53
C PHE A 590 -18.53 6.51 2.62
N GLY A 591 -17.24 6.78 2.68
CA GLY A 591 -16.68 7.81 3.53
C GLY A 591 -15.60 8.62 2.82
N ARG A 592 -15.05 9.58 3.56
CA ARG A 592 -13.91 10.44 3.19
C ARG A 592 -12.76 10.22 4.16
N ARG A 593 -12.26 8.99 4.21
CA ARG A 593 -11.09 8.63 5.02
C ARG A 593 -10.12 7.82 4.20
N GLY A 594 -8.85 8.13 4.37
CA GLY A 594 -7.77 7.44 3.68
C GLY A 594 -8.00 7.44 2.16
N HIS A 595 -7.93 6.25 1.57
CA HIS A 595 -8.04 6.07 0.13
C HIS A 595 -9.48 5.78 -0.35
N ASP A 596 -10.50 6.03 0.49
CA ASP A 596 -11.91 5.94 0.09
C ASP A 596 -12.41 7.28 -0.44
N TYR A 597 -12.57 7.37 -1.77
CA TYR A 597 -13.07 8.56 -2.48
C TYR A 597 -14.55 8.49 -2.84
N ARG A 598 -15.24 7.39 -2.54
CA ARG A 598 -16.56 7.07 -3.10
C ARG A 598 -17.64 8.06 -2.70
N GLU A 599 -17.49 8.76 -1.58
CA GLU A 599 -18.48 9.72 -1.09
C GLU A 599 -18.68 10.91 -2.05
N ASP A 600 -17.61 11.41 -2.67
CA ASP A 600 -17.65 12.64 -3.48
C ASP A 600 -17.52 12.39 -4.99
N ILE A 601 -17.19 11.16 -5.43
CA ILE A 601 -16.94 10.83 -6.85
C ILE A 601 -18.07 11.32 -7.77
N ALA A 602 -19.34 11.08 -7.43
CA ALA A 602 -20.46 11.48 -8.29
C ALA A 602 -20.48 13.00 -8.52
N ARG A 603 -20.21 13.80 -7.48
CA ARG A 603 -20.18 15.26 -7.59
C ARG A 603 -19.02 15.74 -8.45
N PHE A 604 -17.86 15.11 -8.31
CA PHE A 604 -16.71 15.40 -9.16
C PHE A 604 -16.94 14.98 -10.61
N VAL A 605 -17.61 13.85 -10.88
CA VAL A 605 -18.00 13.46 -12.25
C VAL A 605 -18.90 14.52 -12.87
N SER A 606 -19.94 14.97 -12.15
CA SER A 606 -20.83 16.01 -12.63
C SER A 606 -20.11 17.33 -12.93
N ALA A 607 -19.22 17.76 -12.03
CA ALA A 607 -18.49 19.03 -12.16
C ALA A 607 -17.35 18.98 -13.19
N ALA A 608 -16.51 17.95 -13.16
CA ALA A 608 -15.35 17.87 -14.02
C ALA A 608 -15.73 17.59 -15.48
N TYR A 609 -16.74 16.74 -15.71
CA TYR A 609 -17.09 16.30 -17.06
C TYR A 609 -18.23 17.13 -17.69
N ASP A 610 -18.63 18.22 -17.04
CA ASP A 610 -19.74 19.08 -17.47
C ASP A 610 -21.03 18.28 -17.72
N LEU A 611 -21.40 17.45 -16.73
CA LEU A 611 -22.60 16.60 -16.74
C LEU A 611 -23.56 17.06 -15.62
N PRO A 612 -24.20 18.23 -15.77
CA PRO A 612 -25.04 18.79 -14.71
C PRO A 612 -26.28 17.92 -14.49
N VAL A 613 -26.55 17.62 -13.22
CA VAL A 613 -27.79 16.97 -12.78
C VAL A 613 -28.47 17.82 -11.70
N THR A 614 -29.79 17.67 -11.56
CA THR A 614 -30.51 18.31 -10.45
C THR A 614 -30.05 17.76 -9.11
N ALA A 615 -30.24 18.55 -8.03
CA ALA A 615 -29.89 18.10 -6.68
C ALA A 615 -30.65 16.81 -6.28
N GLU A 616 -31.89 16.66 -6.73
CA GLU A 616 -32.68 15.43 -6.51
C GLU A 616 -32.09 14.23 -7.26
N GLN A 617 -31.71 14.39 -8.54
CA GLN A 617 -31.02 13.34 -9.29
C GLN A 617 -29.70 12.96 -8.63
N MET A 618 -28.88 13.94 -8.20
CA MET A 618 -27.63 13.66 -7.51
C MET A 618 -27.85 12.81 -6.26
N LEU A 619 -28.86 13.12 -5.44
CA LEU A 619 -29.21 12.33 -4.25
C LEU A 619 -29.69 10.92 -4.61
N ARG A 620 -30.43 10.74 -5.71
CA ARG A 620 -30.86 9.41 -6.20
C ARG A 620 -29.67 8.59 -6.69
N ILE A 621 -28.77 9.20 -7.46
CA ILE A 621 -27.52 8.58 -7.92
C ILE A 621 -26.69 8.14 -6.71
N GLU A 622 -26.43 9.03 -5.77
CA GLU A 622 -25.66 8.74 -4.56
C GLU A 622 -26.25 7.58 -3.72
N ARG A 623 -27.58 7.48 -3.64
CA ARG A 623 -28.25 6.34 -2.98
C ARG A 623 -28.11 5.05 -3.78
N ALA A 624 -28.30 5.12 -5.09
CA ALA A 624 -28.20 3.96 -5.99
C ALA A 624 -26.79 3.36 -5.96
N LEU A 625 -25.74 4.19 -6.02
CA LEU A 625 -24.34 3.77 -5.95
C LEU A 625 -24.05 2.97 -4.66
N ARG A 626 -24.53 3.46 -3.50
CA ARG A 626 -24.36 2.77 -2.21
C ARG A 626 -25.10 1.44 -2.16
N ALA A 627 -26.34 1.41 -2.65
CA ALA A 627 -27.17 0.20 -2.67
C ALA A 627 -26.59 -0.86 -3.60
N ARG A 628 -26.08 -0.46 -4.77
CA ARG A 628 -25.53 -1.37 -5.77
C ARG A 628 -24.19 -1.94 -5.33
N GLU A 629 -23.32 -1.16 -4.71
CA GLU A 629 -22.08 -1.68 -4.12
C GLU A 629 -22.37 -2.75 -3.05
N LEU A 630 -23.35 -2.49 -2.19
CA LEU A 630 -23.76 -3.44 -1.17
C LEU A 630 -24.29 -4.73 -1.79
N LYS A 631 -25.15 -4.63 -2.82
CA LYS A 631 -25.69 -5.77 -3.56
C LYS A 631 -24.56 -6.65 -4.13
N TRP A 632 -23.62 -6.07 -4.86
CA TRP A 632 -22.48 -6.82 -5.43
C TRP A 632 -21.55 -7.41 -4.36
N ALA A 633 -21.38 -6.75 -3.22
CA ALA A 633 -20.66 -7.35 -2.10
C ALA A 633 -21.39 -8.57 -1.53
N GLN A 634 -22.71 -8.52 -1.39
CA GLN A 634 -23.53 -9.64 -0.93
C GLN A 634 -23.48 -10.82 -1.92
N GLU A 635 -23.63 -10.56 -3.21
CA GLU A 635 -23.56 -11.59 -4.26
C GLU A 635 -22.20 -12.31 -4.29
N ARG A 636 -21.10 -11.57 -4.11
CA ARG A 636 -19.76 -12.18 -3.97
C ARG A 636 -19.67 -13.11 -2.77
N VAL A 637 -20.14 -12.67 -1.60
CA VAL A 637 -20.13 -13.50 -0.39
C VAL A 637 -20.98 -14.75 -0.56
N VAL A 638 -22.19 -14.62 -1.10
CA VAL A 638 -23.11 -15.75 -1.32
C VAL A 638 -22.50 -16.74 -2.31
N SER A 639 -22.03 -16.26 -3.47
CA SER A 639 -21.45 -17.11 -4.51
C SER A 639 -20.17 -17.84 -4.05
N GLU A 640 -19.31 -17.19 -3.26
CA GLU A 640 -18.17 -17.85 -2.63
C GLU A 640 -18.57 -18.97 -1.67
N GLN A 641 -19.60 -18.74 -0.83
CA GLN A 641 -20.07 -19.75 0.11
C GLN A 641 -20.69 -20.95 -0.64
N VAL A 642 -21.47 -20.69 -1.69
CA VAL A 642 -22.03 -21.72 -2.57
C VAL A 642 -20.92 -22.52 -3.25
N ALA A 643 -19.89 -21.86 -3.79
CA ALA A 643 -18.75 -22.52 -4.42
C ALA A 643 -17.98 -23.40 -3.43
N ARG A 644 -17.69 -22.91 -2.21
CA ARG A 644 -17.03 -23.71 -1.15
C ARG A 644 -17.87 -24.91 -0.73
N ALA A 645 -19.18 -24.74 -0.62
CA ALA A 645 -20.10 -25.84 -0.32
C ALA A 645 -20.11 -26.90 -1.44
N LYS A 646 -20.15 -26.47 -2.70
CA LYS A 646 -20.04 -27.34 -3.89
C LYS A 646 -18.75 -28.13 -3.89
N GLU A 647 -17.61 -27.48 -3.63
CA GLU A 647 -16.32 -28.17 -3.54
C GLU A 647 -16.27 -29.17 -2.37
N ALA A 648 -16.83 -28.81 -1.20
CA ALA A 648 -16.86 -29.70 -0.05
C ALA A 648 -17.67 -30.96 -0.36
N LEU A 649 -18.86 -30.81 -0.96
CA LEU A 649 -19.69 -31.92 -1.41
C LEU A 649 -18.98 -32.78 -2.46
N LEU A 650 -18.35 -32.18 -3.46
CA LEU A 650 -17.59 -32.92 -4.48
C LEU A 650 -16.42 -33.69 -3.87
N ARG A 651 -15.73 -33.12 -2.87
CA ARG A 651 -14.66 -33.81 -2.13
C ARG A 651 -15.21 -35.01 -1.34
N GLU A 652 -16.33 -34.85 -0.65
CA GLU A 652 -16.97 -35.96 0.09
C GLU A 652 -17.50 -37.05 -0.83
N MET A 653 -18.18 -36.70 -1.92
CA MET A 653 -18.65 -37.65 -2.91
C MET A 653 -17.50 -38.44 -3.55
N LYS A 654 -16.37 -37.77 -3.82
CA LYS A 654 -15.15 -38.41 -4.30
C LYS A 654 -14.57 -39.37 -3.25
N ASN A 655 -14.58 -38.98 -1.97
CA ASN A 655 -14.16 -39.86 -0.87
C ASN A 655 -15.06 -41.09 -0.73
N TRP A 656 -16.36 -40.96 -1.01
CA TRP A 656 -17.32 -42.06 -0.99
C TRP A 656 -17.31 -42.95 -2.25
N ARG A 657 -16.41 -42.68 -3.21
CA ARG A 657 -16.28 -43.43 -4.49
C ARG A 657 -17.58 -43.51 -5.31
N VAL A 658 -18.49 -42.56 -5.12
CA VAL A 658 -19.71 -42.46 -5.93
C VAL A 658 -19.29 -42.04 -7.34
N SER A 659 -19.29 -42.99 -8.27
CA SER A 659 -18.80 -42.81 -9.65
C SER A 659 -19.95 -42.90 -10.65
N SER A 660 -20.66 -41.79 -10.85
CA SER A 660 -21.45 -41.50 -12.06
C SER A 660 -22.02 -40.08 -12.00
N GLY A 661 -21.62 -39.19 -12.93
CA GLY A 661 -22.29 -37.88 -13.14
C GLY A 661 -22.05 -36.78 -12.09
N SER A 662 -20.86 -36.72 -11.46
CA SER A 662 -20.56 -35.96 -10.24
C SER A 662 -20.89 -34.45 -10.24
N GLY A 663 -20.96 -33.79 -11.40
CA GLY A 663 -21.34 -32.37 -11.48
C GLY A 663 -22.83 -32.14 -11.19
N GLY A 664 -23.72 -32.88 -11.87
CA GLY A 664 -25.17 -32.69 -11.77
C GLY A 664 -25.77 -33.20 -10.47
N SER A 665 -25.18 -34.23 -9.85
CA SER A 665 -25.64 -34.75 -8.55
C SER A 665 -25.32 -33.79 -7.40
N ALA A 666 -24.12 -33.20 -7.36
CA ALA A 666 -23.76 -32.21 -6.34
C ALA A 666 -24.61 -30.93 -6.47
N GLU A 667 -24.91 -30.52 -7.70
CA GLU A 667 -25.76 -29.36 -7.98
C GLU A 667 -27.22 -29.63 -7.57
N SER A 668 -27.75 -30.82 -7.85
CA SER A 668 -29.09 -31.21 -7.38
C SER A 668 -29.20 -31.29 -5.85
N LEU A 669 -28.14 -31.74 -5.16
CA LEU A 669 -28.06 -31.75 -3.70
C LEU A 669 -28.01 -30.33 -3.13
N LEU A 670 -27.21 -29.44 -3.73
CA LEU A 670 -27.18 -28.02 -3.36
C LEU A 670 -28.53 -27.34 -3.53
N VAL A 671 -29.21 -27.56 -4.66
CA VAL A 671 -30.57 -27.05 -4.91
C VAL A 671 -31.55 -27.59 -3.87
N SER A 672 -31.44 -28.86 -3.48
CA SER A 672 -32.29 -29.44 -2.43
C SER A 672 -32.02 -28.90 -1.02
N LEU A 673 -30.78 -28.48 -0.72
CA LEU A 673 -30.37 -27.97 0.58
C LEU A 673 -30.61 -26.46 0.74
N LEU A 674 -30.45 -25.69 -0.34
CA LEU A 674 -30.56 -24.23 -0.33
C LEU A 674 -31.95 -23.74 -0.77
N GLY A 675 -32.79 -24.61 -1.34
CA GLY A 675 -34.07 -24.24 -1.94
C GLY A 675 -33.91 -23.58 -3.32
N GLU A 676 -34.92 -23.72 -4.19
CA GLU A 676 -34.85 -23.20 -5.57
C GLU A 676 -34.69 -21.66 -5.62
N GLU A 677 -35.29 -20.91 -4.68
CA GLU A 677 -35.28 -19.44 -4.70
C GLU A 677 -33.90 -18.82 -4.47
N ILE A 678 -33.06 -19.41 -3.60
CA ILE A 678 -31.70 -18.91 -3.30
C ILE A 678 -30.74 -19.16 -4.48
N MET A 679 -31.00 -20.23 -5.23
CA MET A 679 -30.22 -20.53 -6.45
C MET A 679 -30.66 -19.67 -7.64
N VAL A 680 -31.92 -19.21 -7.73
CA VAL A 680 -32.40 -18.37 -8.84
C VAL A 680 -31.86 -16.93 -8.77
N GLU A 681 -31.60 -16.39 -7.58
CA GLU A 681 -30.86 -15.12 -7.44
C GLU A 681 -29.35 -15.24 -7.72
N SER A 682 -28.81 -16.47 -7.77
CA SER A 682 -27.38 -16.75 -7.97
C SER A 682 -27.07 -17.59 -9.23
N ALA A 683 -28.05 -17.88 -10.08
CA ALA A 683 -27.89 -18.67 -11.30
C ALA A 683 -28.37 -17.91 -12.56
N PRO A 684 -27.68 -18.07 -13.70
CA PRO A 684 -27.99 -17.35 -14.92
C PRO A 684 -29.31 -17.82 -15.54
N VAL A 685 -30.17 -16.87 -15.92
CA VAL A 685 -31.43 -17.13 -16.61
C VAL A 685 -31.16 -17.82 -17.96
N LYS A 686 -31.36 -19.14 -18.03
CA LYS A 686 -31.59 -19.86 -19.29
C LYS A 686 -33.06 -20.27 -19.38
N LYS A 687 -33.88 -19.44 -20.04
CA LYS A 687 -35.14 -19.89 -20.65
C LYS A 687 -35.14 -19.50 -22.13
N ALA A 688 -34.82 -20.46 -22.99
CA ALA A 688 -35.20 -20.42 -24.40
C ALA A 688 -35.99 -21.70 -24.72
N ALA A 689 -37.16 -21.49 -25.31
CA ALA A 689 -38.24 -22.46 -25.49
C ALA A 689 -37.92 -23.53 -26.54
N ALA A 690 -38.30 -24.79 -26.25
CA ALA A 690 -38.44 -25.84 -27.25
C ALA A 690 -39.93 -26.20 -27.40
N LYS A 691 -40.55 -25.74 -28.49
CA LYS A 691 -41.87 -26.19 -28.95
C LYS A 691 -41.80 -27.68 -29.31
N LYS A 692 -42.65 -28.50 -28.70
CA LYS A 692 -42.89 -29.90 -29.07
C LYS A 692 -43.56 -29.99 -30.44
N VAL A 693 -43.00 -30.79 -31.34
CA VAL A 693 -43.69 -31.37 -32.52
C VAL A 693 -43.89 -32.85 -32.22
N PRO A 694 -45.08 -33.45 -32.43
CA PRO A 694 -45.28 -34.88 -32.16
C PRO A 694 -44.89 -35.73 -33.37
N MET A 695 -44.11 -36.76 -33.10
CA MET A 695 -43.65 -37.77 -34.05
C MET A 695 -44.72 -38.88 -34.16
N LYS A 696 -45.22 -39.15 -35.37
CA LYS A 696 -46.00 -40.37 -35.67
C LYS A 696 -45.05 -41.46 -36.16
N SER A 697 -45.22 -42.65 -35.57
CA SER A 697 -44.59 -43.91 -35.90
C SER A 697 -44.89 -44.38 -37.33
N ASN A 698 -43.91 -44.98 -38.01
CA ASN A 698 -44.19 -46.13 -38.85
C ASN A 698 -43.00 -47.11 -38.91
N HIS A 699 -43.39 -48.37 -38.97
CA HIS A 699 -42.67 -49.59 -38.67
C HIS A 699 -41.81 -50.15 -39.83
N ARG A 700 -40.89 -51.05 -39.42
CA ARG A 700 -40.44 -52.31 -40.07
C ARG A 700 -39.23 -52.24 -41.03
N VAL A 701 -38.07 -52.81 -40.63
CA VAL A 701 -37.55 -54.22 -40.85
C VAL A 701 -36.73 -54.24 -42.15
N LEU A 702 -35.50 -54.72 -42.33
CA LEU A 702 -34.43 -55.53 -41.67
C LEU A 702 -33.24 -55.49 -42.69
N PRO A 703 -32.12 -56.23 -42.53
CA PRO A 703 -31.53 -56.92 -41.38
C PRO A 703 -30.23 -56.27 -40.85
#